data_AF-A0AAF0CCN8-F1
#
_entry.id   AF-A0AAF0CCN8-F1
#
_cell.length_a   1.000
_cell.length_b   1.000
_cell.length_c   1.000
_cell.angle_alpha   90.00
_cell.angle_beta   90.00
_cell.angle_gamma   90.00
#
_symmetry.space_group_name_H-M   'P 1'
#
loop_
_entity.id
_entity.type
_entity.pdbx_description
1 polymer ?
#
loop_
_entity_poly.entity_id
_entity_poly.type
_entity_poly.pdbx_seq_one_letter_code
_entity_poly.pdbx_strand_id
1 'polypeptide(L)'
;MKYFIYSLLFCMSLSGCGGSSANKKPLKPKGVFAHQDQIDSAWSEIVEIDILANDNYSGAIEIIIVQSPVYGELSVDTNKVSYTPYKERSVADTFSYYLRQNDVQSATVSAAINLKLPNRVIAFERPAVDFFEEGNKYPLSVTLIEPALENTRVWFKRYINGVLDSTYQGPEIVVAKGEDTVAFDYVLEIKDRAGDYEQEHILIAYLADEADPKAEIAYRSLGTPDPDLLHLSTKDNWYNETESARIVNDRGFSLNWMNFPVWVIPDAPTWSENPFENNSWLLYYHSLSWLFAYEYAYQQTGNDEYLNIISTTLLDYLTASPRKSPKSVMSWNDHTVAWRTENLTYFYIRYFKKMWDETQKATFDLGIREHADQLRQLLDDAAFIGHNHGMFHALSLYNYSYAFPAQSAEYDYRTKSLQRIKELYEEMVDKNSGISTEQSSNYHIGAIKLFSNSNKLIGDLSGEYDPGFKVQIENMVDFAAHLIYPDGGAPAMGDSNYGDTGYLKRLNASISNKGIQSGYLDYINTRGNNGTPLLNAYVSTSSGYAIIRPEVDSTWEEKMVLFFDAGKKRFSHGHDDSLNFTLFDDNRPIVVDSGGPYIYSTEQRAYYRSKYAHNTLVIDGEKEDLNDAILHEATCLEEFCYAIGQINQRETLHTRILVASRNKQATVYIFDHVSSTNSHNFELIYHFAADSHIQQEEKIDKIILPGKCTTQISVLSNLSMQRSYYHGDSKTEEKNKQGWLSPKYGLEIPAPVIQYTTQGKNFWSLTEISSNPNSSQLEFNNEDVPTVFSLTTDSMALSIDFSNGSQPVITALP
;
A
#
# COMPACT_ATOMS: atom_id res chain seq x y z
N MET A 1 14.08 38.38 49.08
CA MET A 1 15.16 38.73 50.04
C MET A 1 16.22 39.50 49.25
N LYS A 2 16.59 40.76 49.54
CA LYS A 2 17.49 41.25 50.63
C LYS A 2 18.82 40.44 50.62
N TYR A 3 20.03 41.00 50.57
CA TYR A 3 20.65 42.21 51.17
C TYR A 3 21.74 42.82 50.22
N PHE A 4 22.23 44.08 50.26
CA PHE A 4 21.83 45.32 50.97
C PHE A 4 22.21 46.62 50.18
N ILE A 5 22.07 47.78 50.83
CA ILE A 5 22.16 49.19 50.40
C ILE A 5 23.39 49.91 51.01
N TYR A 6 24.00 50.89 50.33
CA TYR A 6 24.21 52.28 50.84
C TYR A 6 24.93 53.27 49.87
N SER A 7 24.44 54.53 49.84
CA SER A 7 25.16 55.82 49.65
C SER A 7 25.82 56.17 48.28
N LEU A 8 25.81 57.43 47.78
CA LEU A 8 25.09 58.66 48.16
C LEU A 8 24.97 59.68 46.97
N LEU A 9 24.44 60.87 47.26
CA LEU A 9 23.84 61.88 46.36
C LEU A 9 24.74 63.10 45.98
N PHE A 10 24.47 63.67 44.79
CA PHE A 10 24.32 65.11 44.44
C PHE A 10 25.47 66.18 44.46
N CYS A 11 25.43 67.00 43.39
CA CYS A 11 25.65 68.46 43.27
C CYS A 11 27.03 69.18 43.22
N MET A 12 27.18 69.91 42.09
CA MET A 12 27.66 71.30 41.84
C MET A 12 28.71 72.05 42.71
N SER A 13 29.66 72.65 41.94
CA SER A 13 30.28 74.00 42.02
C SER A 13 31.12 74.47 43.24
N LEU A 14 32.37 74.91 42.96
CA LEU A 14 32.79 76.33 43.04
C LEU A 14 34.31 76.56 42.82
N SER A 15 34.66 77.74 42.27
CA SER A 15 35.96 78.48 42.36
C SER A 15 37.26 77.85 41.81
N GLY A 16 38.26 78.62 41.34
CA GLY A 16 38.34 80.07 41.10
C GLY A 16 39.72 80.70 41.38
N CYS A 17 40.25 81.48 40.42
CA CYS A 17 41.47 82.33 40.50
C CYS A 17 42.84 81.62 40.65
N GLY A 18 43.94 82.13 40.06
CA GLY A 18 44.08 83.26 39.15
C GLY A 18 45.53 83.46 38.67
N GLY A 19 45.72 84.12 37.52
CA GLY A 19 47.03 84.44 36.93
C GLY A 19 46.87 85.19 35.61
N SER A 20 47.36 86.44 35.55
CA SER A 20 46.86 87.45 34.61
C SER A 20 47.66 87.62 33.30
N SER A 21 46.91 87.79 32.20
CA SER A 21 47.14 88.71 31.08
C SER A 21 48.51 88.77 30.35
N ALA A 22 48.45 88.35 29.08
CA ALA A 22 48.92 89.08 27.89
C ALA A 22 50.40 89.50 27.76
N ASN A 23 51.07 88.95 26.73
CA ASN A 23 51.51 89.78 25.60
C ASN A 23 51.82 89.00 24.30
N LYS A 24 51.24 89.50 23.19
CA LYS A 24 51.67 89.42 21.78
C LYS A 24 51.99 88.06 21.09
N LYS A 25 51.23 87.83 20.01
CA LYS A 25 51.58 87.02 18.84
C LYS A 25 53.02 87.26 18.34
N PRO A 26 53.62 86.22 17.73
CA PRO A 26 54.14 86.33 16.36
C PRO A 26 53.10 85.83 15.34
N LEU A 27 53.19 86.30 14.10
CA LEU A 27 52.21 85.98 13.06
C LEU A 27 52.42 84.55 12.53
N LYS A 28 51.34 83.76 12.40
CA LYS A 28 51.28 82.74 11.33
C LYS A 28 51.23 83.48 9.98
N PRO A 29 51.91 83.02 8.92
CA PRO A 29 51.94 83.74 7.65
C PRO A 29 50.55 83.87 7.04
N LYS A 30 50.28 85.02 6.40
CA LYS A 30 49.25 85.08 5.35
C LYS A 30 49.85 84.45 4.10
N GLY A 31 49.51 83.19 3.84
CA GLY A 31 49.98 82.43 2.67
C GLY A 31 49.14 81.18 2.51
N VAL A 32 49.05 80.69 1.28
CA VAL A 32 48.35 79.46 0.93
C VAL A 32 49.29 78.29 1.13
N PHE A 33 48.90 77.32 1.94
CA PHE A 33 49.65 76.08 2.14
C PHE A 33 48.71 74.90 1.91
N ALA A 34 49.09 74.08 0.94
CA ALA A 34 48.49 72.77 0.69
C ALA A 34 49.31 71.69 1.41
N HIS A 35 48.66 70.65 1.89
CA HIS A 35 49.21 69.49 2.60
C HIS A 35 48.88 68.20 1.83
N GLN A 36 49.44 67.06 2.25
CA GLN A 36 49.14 65.79 1.59
C GLN A 36 47.89 65.15 2.21
N ASP A 37 47.01 64.64 1.36
CA ASP A 37 45.79 63.95 1.77
C ASP A 37 45.88 62.43 1.60
N GLN A 38 45.13 61.74 2.44
CA GLN A 38 44.88 60.32 2.36
C GLN A 38 43.38 60.07 2.52
N ILE A 39 42.76 59.55 1.47
CA ILE A 39 41.33 59.26 1.39
C ILE A 39 41.17 57.73 1.45
N ASP A 40 40.95 57.21 2.65
CA ASP A 40 40.58 55.80 2.85
C ASP A 40 39.05 55.71 2.98
N SER A 41 38.39 55.09 1.98
CA SER A 41 36.92 54.99 1.94
C SER A 41 36.46 53.61 1.47
N ALA A 42 35.19 53.28 1.75
CA ALA A 42 34.50 52.27 0.96
C ALA A 42 34.35 52.77 -0.49
N TRP A 43 34.29 51.84 -1.45
CA TRP A 43 34.01 52.15 -2.85
C TRP A 43 32.59 52.69 -3.02
N SER A 44 32.45 53.73 -3.86
CA SER A 44 31.18 54.27 -4.33
C SER A 44 31.36 54.80 -5.76
N GLU A 45 30.24 54.93 -6.50
CA GLU A 45 30.27 55.49 -7.88
C GLU A 45 30.87 56.89 -7.92
N ILE A 46 30.64 57.70 -6.88
CA ILE A 46 31.25 59.01 -6.67
C ILE A 46 31.71 59.09 -5.21
N VAL A 47 32.97 59.48 -4.99
CA VAL A 47 33.56 59.75 -3.68
C VAL A 47 33.77 61.26 -3.56
N GLU A 48 33.04 61.92 -2.65
CA GLU A 48 33.33 63.31 -2.30
C GLU A 48 34.59 63.39 -1.43
N ILE A 49 35.53 64.24 -1.83
CA ILE A 49 36.81 64.47 -1.15
C ILE A 49 36.83 65.91 -0.64
N ASP A 50 36.88 66.07 0.68
CA ASP A 50 37.14 67.36 1.34
C ASP A 50 38.64 67.67 1.33
N ILE A 51 39.14 68.02 0.15
CA ILE A 51 40.56 68.25 -0.15
C ILE A 51 41.16 69.48 0.57
N LEU A 52 40.34 70.23 1.31
CA LEU A 52 40.74 71.46 2.01
C LEU A 52 40.80 71.27 3.53
N ALA A 53 40.43 70.10 4.05
CA ALA A 53 40.19 69.85 5.48
C ALA A 53 41.42 70.06 6.38
N ASN A 54 42.62 69.84 5.85
CA ASN A 54 43.92 70.01 6.54
C ASN A 54 44.70 71.26 6.08
N ASP A 55 44.17 72.00 5.10
CA ASP A 55 44.86 73.07 4.39
C ASP A 55 44.72 74.45 5.07
N ASN A 56 45.67 75.34 4.79
CA ASN A 56 45.73 76.66 5.42
C ASN A 56 45.61 77.78 4.37
N TYR A 57 44.44 78.41 4.35
CA TYR A 57 44.03 79.47 3.41
C TYR A 57 43.03 80.43 4.09
N SER A 58 42.69 81.55 3.44
CA SER A 58 41.68 82.49 3.99
C SER A 58 40.81 83.15 2.93
N GLY A 59 39.50 82.91 2.94
CA GLY A 59 38.59 83.37 1.89
C GLY A 59 38.50 82.37 0.73
N ALA A 60 38.05 82.82 -0.45
CA ALA A 60 37.92 81.97 -1.63
C ALA A 60 39.27 81.37 -2.05
N ILE A 61 39.25 80.10 -2.44
CA ILE A 61 40.41 79.34 -2.90
C ILE A 61 40.06 78.60 -4.20
N GLU A 62 41.05 78.32 -5.02
CA GLU A 62 40.91 77.53 -6.24
C GLU A 62 41.84 76.32 -6.18
N ILE A 63 41.29 75.13 -6.42
CA ILE A 63 42.01 73.86 -6.42
C ILE A 63 42.44 73.56 -7.85
N ILE A 64 43.76 73.51 -8.12
CA ILE A 64 44.30 73.21 -9.45
C ILE A 64 44.91 71.82 -9.47
N ILE A 65 44.28 70.90 -10.22
CA ILE A 65 44.85 69.56 -10.47
C ILE A 65 46.05 69.69 -11.42
N VAL A 66 47.18 69.10 -11.03
CA VAL A 66 48.44 69.08 -11.79
C VAL A 66 48.60 67.76 -12.54
N GLN A 67 48.25 66.65 -11.88
CA GLN A 67 48.23 65.31 -12.46
C GLN A 67 46.96 64.60 -12.01
N SER A 68 46.14 64.17 -12.97
CA SER A 68 44.93 63.39 -12.73
C SER A 68 45.25 61.99 -12.19
N PRO A 69 44.29 61.32 -11.51
CA PRO A 69 44.39 59.92 -11.14
C PRO A 69 44.47 59.00 -12.38
N VAL A 70 44.83 57.73 -12.17
CA VAL A 70 44.98 56.71 -13.23
C VAL A 70 43.73 55.86 -13.41
N TYR A 71 42.99 55.62 -12.33
CA TYR A 71 41.89 54.65 -12.26
C TYR A 71 40.50 55.29 -12.06
N GLY A 72 40.43 56.62 -12.05
CA GLY A 72 39.18 57.38 -12.06
C GLY A 72 39.40 58.82 -12.51
N GLU A 73 38.30 59.54 -12.70
CA GLU A 73 38.30 60.95 -13.07
C GLU A 73 37.98 61.86 -11.88
N LEU A 74 38.38 63.13 -11.97
CA LEU A 74 38.09 64.15 -10.97
C LEU A 74 37.17 65.23 -11.56
N SER A 75 36.16 65.60 -10.80
CA SER A 75 35.42 66.85 -10.96
C SER A 75 35.76 67.80 -9.81
N VAL A 76 35.86 69.09 -10.10
CA VAL A 76 36.16 70.13 -9.09
C VAL A 76 35.08 71.20 -9.18
N ASP A 77 34.32 71.38 -8.10
CA ASP A 77 33.33 72.46 -7.96
C ASP A 77 33.68 73.32 -6.75
N THR A 78 34.15 74.55 -7.03
CA THR A 78 34.45 75.68 -6.13
C THR A 78 35.24 75.39 -4.85
N ASN A 79 34.78 74.53 -3.95
CA ASN A 79 35.50 74.09 -2.74
C ASN A 79 35.44 72.55 -2.50
N LYS A 80 34.96 71.74 -3.45
CA LYS A 80 34.90 70.28 -3.37
C LYS A 80 35.63 69.62 -4.55
N VAL A 81 36.16 68.43 -4.30
CA VAL A 81 36.65 67.50 -5.33
C VAL A 81 35.80 66.24 -5.25
N SER A 82 35.37 65.72 -6.40
CA SER A 82 34.68 64.43 -6.50
C SER A 82 35.49 63.48 -7.37
N TYR A 83 35.75 62.27 -6.89
CA TYR A 83 36.43 61.20 -7.62
C TYR A 83 35.43 60.15 -8.08
N THR A 84 35.46 59.83 -9.37
CA THR A 84 34.60 58.82 -10.01
C THR A 84 35.48 57.67 -10.51
N PRO A 85 35.49 56.48 -9.86
CA PRO A 85 36.28 55.34 -10.31
C PRO A 85 35.81 54.82 -11.66
N TYR A 86 36.73 54.45 -12.56
CA TYR A 86 36.38 53.89 -13.88
C TYR A 86 35.85 52.45 -13.81
N LYS A 87 36.02 51.75 -12.68
CA LYS A 87 35.56 50.38 -12.46
C LYS A 87 35.14 50.17 -11.02
N GLU A 88 34.15 49.29 -10.81
CA GLU A 88 33.80 48.75 -9.50
C GLU A 88 34.86 47.73 -9.07
N ARG A 89 35.80 48.17 -8.22
CA ARG A 89 36.89 47.37 -7.65
C ARG A 89 37.55 48.12 -6.50
N SER A 90 38.26 47.40 -5.63
CA SER A 90 39.27 48.03 -4.76
C SER A 90 40.37 48.66 -5.62
N VAL A 91 40.73 49.89 -5.27
CA VAL A 91 41.66 50.71 -6.04
C VAL A 91 42.52 51.56 -5.12
N ALA A 92 43.83 51.56 -5.39
CA ALA A 92 44.78 52.53 -4.85
C ALA A 92 45.21 53.44 -6.00
N ASP A 93 44.93 54.74 -5.87
CA ASP A 93 45.15 55.76 -6.89
C ASP A 93 45.78 57.00 -6.26
N THR A 94 46.29 57.93 -7.06
CA THR A 94 46.90 59.16 -6.55
C THR A 94 46.81 60.27 -7.59
N PHE A 95 46.43 61.47 -7.14
CA PHE A 95 46.51 62.68 -7.94
C PHE A 95 47.38 63.73 -7.25
N SER A 96 47.79 64.78 -7.98
CA SER A 96 48.49 65.92 -7.40
C SER A 96 47.81 67.23 -7.72
N TYR A 97 47.85 68.16 -6.77
CA TYR A 97 47.19 69.46 -6.86
C TYR A 97 48.04 70.56 -6.20
N TYR A 98 47.68 71.82 -6.46
CA TYR A 98 48.06 72.95 -5.63
C TYR A 98 46.88 73.87 -5.42
N LEU A 99 46.94 74.68 -4.35
CA LEU A 99 45.94 75.69 -4.04
C LEU A 99 46.38 77.06 -4.56
N ARG A 100 45.47 77.80 -5.19
CA ARG A 100 45.67 79.16 -5.70
C ARG A 100 44.74 80.15 -5.02
N GLN A 101 45.29 81.23 -4.45
CA GLN A 101 44.55 82.36 -3.90
C GLN A 101 45.07 83.66 -4.49
N ASN A 102 44.28 84.27 -5.38
CA ASN A 102 44.73 85.39 -6.22
C ASN A 102 46.04 84.98 -6.95
N ASP A 103 47.07 85.83 -6.94
CA ASP A 103 48.37 85.58 -7.59
C ASP A 103 49.33 84.67 -6.79
N VAL A 104 48.88 84.03 -5.70
CA VAL A 104 49.73 83.17 -4.84
C VAL A 104 49.32 81.71 -4.96
N GLN A 105 50.28 80.85 -5.33
CA GLN A 105 50.14 79.39 -5.34
C GLN A 105 50.87 78.74 -4.16
N SER A 106 50.35 77.63 -3.65
CA SER A 106 51.06 76.75 -2.73
C SER A 106 52.15 75.94 -3.45
N ALA A 107 52.90 75.13 -2.70
CA ALA A 107 53.60 73.99 -3.30
C ALA A 107 52.60 72.98 -3.87
N THR A 108 53.01 72.20 -4.88
CA THR A 108 52.26 71.02 -5.35
C THR A 108 52.40 69.89 -4.33
N VAL A 109 51.27 69.27 -4.00
CA VAL A 109 51.13 68.17 -3.05
C VAL A 109 50.33 67.03 -3.69
N SER A 110 50.31 65.88 -3.03
CA SER A 110 49.65 64.66 -3.51
C SER A 110 48.51 64.24 -2.60
N ALA A 111 47.42 63.77 -3.20
CA ALA A 111 46.31 63.13 -2.51
C ALA A 111 46.23 61.66 -2.93
N ALA A 112 46.40 60.74 -1.97
CA ALA A 112 46.30 59.31 -2.17
C ALA A 112 44.85 58.85 -1.91
N ILE A 113 44.29 58.05 -2.81
CA ILE A 113 42.94 57.52 -2.72
C ILE A 113 43.05 55.99 -2.58
N ASN A 114 42.56 55.43 -1.49
CA ASN A 114 42.40 53.98 -1.30
C ASN A 114 40.92 53.68 -1.12
N LEU A 115 40.26 53.23 -2.19
CA LEU A 115 38.89 52.71 -2.09
C LEU A 115 38.95 51.20 -1.88
N LYS A 116 38.19 50.72 -0.90
CA LYS A 116 37.96 49.30 -0.66
C LYS A 116 36.55 48.94 -1.10
N LEU A 117 36.42 48.04 -2.05
CA LEU A 117 35.14 47.45 -2.41
C LEU A 117 34.76 46.42 -1.32
N PRO A 118 33.61 46.53 -0.64
CA PRO A 118 33.10 45.46 0.20
C PRO A 118 32.91 44.21 -0.65
N ASN A 119 33.45 43.09 -0.20
CA ASN A 119 33.37 41.87 -0.97
C ASN A 119 31.96 41.30 -0.88
N ARG A 120 31.45 40.72 -1.97
CA ARG A 120 30.08 40.21 -2.08
C ARG A 120 30.01 39.03 -3.03
N VAL A 121 29.00 38.19 -2.87
CA VAL A 121 28.71 37.13 -3.86
C VAL A 121 28.16 37.78 -5.13
N ILE A 122 28.75 37.46 -6.29
CA ILE A 122 28.30 37.92 -7.62
C ILE A 122 27.80 36.79 -8.51
N ALA A 123 28.20 35.55 -8.24
CA ALA A 123 27.64 34.37 -8.89
C ALA A 123 27.46 33.25 -7.86
N PHE A 124 26.35 32.55 -8.00
CA PHE A 124 26.09 31.27 -7.35
C PHE A 124 25.60 30.35 -8.47
N GLU A 125 26.33 29.29 -8.77
CA GLU A 125 26.09 28.45 -9.94
C GLU A 125 25.81 27.01 -9.53
N ARG A 126 25.09 26.31 -10.41
CA ARG A 126 24.66 24.92 -10.25
C ARG A 126 24.81 24.16 -11.58
N PRO A 127 24.86 22.82 -11.57
CA PRO A 127 24.85 22.05 -12.80
C PRO A 127 23.54 22.29 -13.58
N ALA A 128 23.65 22.25 -14.90
CA ALA A 128 22.54 22.38 -15.84
C ALA A 128 21.73 21.07 -15.93
N VAL A 129 21.06 20.72 -14.82
CA VAL A 129 20.09 19.63 -14.70
C VAL A 129 18.70 20.19 -14.39
N ASP A 130 17.65 19.50 -14.80
CA ASP A 130 16.26 19.94 -14.61
C ASP A 130 15.82 19.86 -13.14
N PHE A 131 16.27 18.83 -12.42
CA PHE A 131 15.95 18.59 -11.02
C PHE A 131 17.16 18.05 -10.24
N PHE A 132 17.12 18.24 -8.91
CA PHE A 132 18.01 17.58 -7.96
C PHE A 132 17.29 16.41 -7.28
N GLU A 133 17.82 15.21 -7.42
CA GLU A 133 17.32 14.04 -6.70
C GLU A 133 17.87 13.98 -5.27
N GLU A 134 17.02 13.65 -4.32
CA GLU A 134 17.39 13.47 -2.93
C GLU A 134 18.49 12.43 -2.73
N GLY A 135 19.47 12.74 -1.88
CA GLY A 135 20.60 11.87 -1.56
C GLY A 135 21.70 11.83 -2.63
N ASN A 136 21.49 12.43 -3.81
CA ASN A 136 22.56 12.67 -4.78
C ASN A 136 23.38 13.92 -4.41
N LYS A 137 24.61 13.98 -4.93
CA LYS A 137 25.53 15.11 -4.77
C LYS A 137 25.52 15.97 -6.04
N TYR A 138 25.41 17.28 -5.86
CA TYR A 138 25.44 18.27 -6.94
C TYR A 138 26.54 19.30 -6.68
N PRO A 139 27.54 19.47 -7.58
CA PRO A 139 28.61 20.43 -7.38
C PRO A 139 28.10 21.86 -7.59
N LEU A 140 28.13 22.69 -6.54
CA LEU A 140 27.80 24.11 -6.61
C LEU A 140 29.07 24.96 -6.51
N SER A 141 29.04 26.18 -7.05
CA SER A 141 30.12 27.17 -6.92
C SER A 141 29.61 28.53 -6.50
N VAL A 142 30.36 29.22 -5.65
CA VAL A 142 30.12 30.60 -5.22
C VAL A 142 31.32 31.43 -5.61
N THR A 143 31.09 32.57 -6.27
CA THR A 143 32.13 33.51 -6.72
C THR A 143 31.90 34.88 -6.14
N LEU A 144 32.97 35.43 -5.57
CA LEU A 144 33.05 36.75 -4.95
C LEU A 144 33.47 37.83 -5.97
N ILE A 145 33.14 39.10 -5.71
CA ILE A 145 33.52 40.21 -6.62
C ILE A 145 35.02 40.49 -6.65
N GLU A 146 35.72 40.21 -5.54
CA GLU A 146 37.18 40.24 -5.45
C GLU A 146 37.70 39.03 -4.65
N PRO A 147 38.98 38.66 -4.80
CA PRO A 147 39.59 37.64 -3.94
C PRO A 147 39.50 37.98 -2.46
N ALA A 148 39.21 36.97 -1.63
CA ALA A 148 38.98 37.16 -0.21
C ALA A 148 40.24 37.67 0.52
N LEU A 149 40.12 38.78 1.24
CA LEU A 149 41.25 39.41 1.98
C LEU A 149 41.69 38.59 3.20
N GLU A 150 40.77 37.77 3.72
CA GLU A 150 40.95 36.76 4.77
C GLU A 150 40.02 35.57 4.48
N ASN A 151 39.94 34.58 5.37
CA ASN A 151 39.05 33.43 5.16
C ASN A 151 37.60 33.83 5.41
N THR A 152 36.82 34.00 4.34
CA THR A 152 35.43 34.49 4.38
C THR A 152 34.44 33.33 4.43
N ARG A 153 33.48 33.36 5.36
CA ARG A 153 32.40 32.35 5.44
C ARG A 153 31.21 32.73 4.56
N VAL A 154 30.68 31.74 3.85
CA VAL A 154 29.44 31.80 3.08
C VAL A 154 28.36 31.02 3.81
N TRP A 155 27.19 31.64 4.00
CA TRP A 155 26.01 31.06 4.63
C TRP A 155 24.89 30.89 3.60
N PHE A 156 24.02 29.91 3.81
CA PHE A 156 22.95 29.60 2.88
C PHE A 156 21.58 29.62 3.56
N LYS A 157 20.57 30.16 2.88
CA LYS A 157 19.15 29.98 3.25
C LYS A 157 18.43 29.23 2.15
N ARG A 158 17.64 28.23 2.53
CA ARG A 158 16.79 27.44 1.62
C ARG A 158 15.33 27.83 1.80
N TYR A 159 14.65 28.06 0.69
CA TYR A 159 13.19 28.18 0.63
C TYR A 159 12.66 26.99 -0.15
N ILE A 160 11.54 26.43 0.30
CA ILE A 160 10.84 25.29 -0.30
C ILE A 160 9.41 25.74 -0.57
N ASN A 161 8.95 25.64 -1.82
CA ASN A 161 7.62 26.09 -2.28
C ASN A 161 7.29 27.52 -1.79
N GLY A 162 8.28 28.42 -1.82
CA GLY A 162 8.18 29.82 -1.37
C GLY A 162 8.30 30.06 0.15
N VAL A 163 8.42 29.02 0.98
CA VAL A 163 8.50 29.12 2.45
C VAL A 163 9.94 28.89 2.93
N LEU A 164 10.43 29.73 3.85
CA LEU A 164 11.77 29.57 4.46
C LEU A 164 11.87 28.25 5.25
N ASP A 165 12.81 27.39 4.87
CA ASP A 165 13.14 26.19 5.63
C ASP A 165 13.99 26.55 6.85
N SER A 166 13.30 26.86 7.95
CA SER A 166 13.90 27.14 9.26
C SER A 166 14.74 25.99 9.85
N THR A 167 14.72 24.80 9.24
CA THR A 167 15.49 23.63 9.69
C THR A 167 16.72 23.33 8.83
N TYR A 168 16.87 24.01 7.69
CA TYR A 168 18.08 23.91 6.87
C TYR A 168 19.23 24.68 7.51
N GLN A 169 20.28 23.97 7.94
CA GLN A 169 21.49 24.58 8.50
C GLN A 169 22.56 24.88 7.45
N GLY A 170 22.49 24.23 6.27
CA GLY A 170 23.42 24.39 5.16
C GLY A 170 24.86 23.93 5.44
N PRO A 171 25.70 23.82 4.39
CA PRO A 171 27.12 23.58 4.56
C PRO A 171 27.83 24.88 5.00
N GLU A 172 28.76 24.77 5.95
CA GLU A 172 29.67 25.87 6.30
C GLU A 172 30.80 25.94 5.25
N ILE A 173 30.69 26.87 4.32
CA ILE A 173 31.63 27.04 3.22
C ILE A 173 32.57 28.22 3.49
N VAL A 174 33.86 28.04 3.22
CA VAL A 174 34.90 29.05 3.43
C VAL A 174 35.61 29.34 2.11
N VAL A 175 35.54 30.59 1.65
CA VAL A 175 36.43 31.08 0.59
C VAL A 175 37.77 31.39 1.24
N ALA A 176 38.83 30.72 0.79
CA ALA A 176 40.16 30.89 1.36
C ALA A 176 40.75 32.26 0.96
N LYS A 177 41.59 32.83 1.85
CA LYS A 177 42.30 34.07 1.57
C LYS A 177 43.08 33.99 0.25
N GLY A 178 42.79 34.91 -0.66
CA GLY A 178 43.42 35.00 -1.99
C GLY A 178 42.65 34.32 -3.12
N GLU A 179 41.59 33.57 -2.81
CA GLU A 179 40.67 32.98 -3.79
C GLU A 179 39.40 33.85 -3.90
N ASP A 180 38.78 33.87 -5.08
CA ASP A 180 37.48 34.51 -5.35
C ASP A 180 36.34 33.49 -5.56
N THR A 181 36.64 32.29 -6.07
CA THR A 181 35.67 31.20 -6.23
C THR A 181 35.91 30.02 -5.28
N VAL A 182 34.84 29.42 -4.77
CA VAL A 182 34.85 28.14 -4.06
C VAL A 182 33.80 27.18 -4.64
N ALA A 183 34.16 25.91 -4.80
CA ALA A 183 33.25 24.84 -5.21
C ALA A 183 33.00 23.85 -4.05
N PHE A 184 31.79 23.29 -3.97
CA PHE A 184 31.39 22.36 -2.90
C PHE A 184 30.29 21.39 -3.35
N ASP A 185 30.23 20.21 -2.73
CA ASP A 185 29.14 19.25 -2.91
C ASP A 185 27.91 19.71 -2.12
N TYR A 186 26.78 19.92 -2.80
CA TYR A 186 25.46 20.03 -2.18
C TYR A 186 24.75 18.69 -2.21
N VAL A 187 24.33 18.19 -1.04
CA VAL A 187 23.43 17.04 -0.92
C VAL A 187 22.05 17.56 -0.59
N LEU A 188 21.06 17.17 -1.39
CA LEU A 188 19.68 17.49 -1.10
C LEU A 188 19.10 16.46 -0.13
N GLU A 189 18.56 16.95 0.99
CA GLU A 189 17.65 16.21 1.88
C GLU A 189 16.30 16.94 1.91
N ILE A 190 15.23 16.18 1.65
CA ILE A 190 13.85 16.64 1.68
C ILE A 190 13.22 16.18 3.02
N LYS A 191 12.06 16.73 3.37
CA LYS A 191 11.23 16.20 4.45
C LYS A 191 10.05 15.46 3.86
N ASP A 192 10.03 14.16 4.09
CA ASP A 192 9.09 13.23 3.48
C ASP A 192 7.64 13.60 3.75
N ARG A 193 6.87 13.70 2.67
CA ARG A 193 5.42 13.83 2.67
C ARG A 193 4.86 13.08 1.47
N ALA A 194 3.88 12.22 1.71
CA ALA A 194 3.14 11.53 0.66
C ALA A 194 2.59 12.55 -0.36
N GLY A 195 2.72 12.24 -1.66
CA GLY A 195 2.32 13.11 -2.78
C GLY A 195 3.27 14.26 -3.12
N ASP A 196 3.91 14.89 -2.13
CA ASP A 196 4.72 16.11 -2.26
C ASP A 196 6.23 15.79 -2.44
N TYR A 197 6.53 14.79 -3.28
CA TYR A 197 7.90 14.38 -3.62
C TYR A 197 8.56 15.28 -4.67
N GLU A 198 7.81 16.17 -5.32
CA GLU A 198 8.38 17.18 -6.19
C GLU A 198 8.19 18.58 -5.60
N GLN A 199 9.29 19.32 -5.42
CA GLN A 199 9.29 20.61 -4.73
C GLN A 199 10.12 21.65 -5.49
N GLU A 200 9.72 22.91 -5.43
CA GLU A 200 10.49 24.05 -5.93
C GLU A 200 11.38 24.61 -4.81
N HIS A 201 12.67 24.78 -5.10
CA HIS A 201 13.65 25.30 -4.14
C HIS A 201 14.28 26.59 -4.64
N ILE A 202 14.52 27.50 -3.71
CA ILE A 202 15.44 28.64 -3.87
C ILE A 202 16.52 28.52 -2.81
N LEU A 203 17.78 28.46 -3.22
CA LEU A 203 18.94 28.48 -2.32
C LEU A 203 19.67 29.80 -2.51
N ILE A 204 19.86 30.55 -1.41
CA ILE A 204 20.41 31.90 -1.42
C ILE A 204 21.72 31.92 -0.63
N ALA A 205 22.80 32.41 -1.24
CA ALA A 205 24.12 32.55 -0.63
C ALA A 205 24.33 33.97 -0.08
N TYR A 206 24.96 34.05 1.10
CA TYR A 206 25.26 35.30 1.83
C TYR A 206 26.68 35.26 2.40
N LEU A 207 27.32 36.41 2.56
CA LEU A 207 28.48 36.54 3.44
C LEU A 207 28.02 36.78 4.89
N ALA A 208 28.82 36.34 5.86
CA ALA A 208 28.44 36.30 7.28
C ALA A 208 28.01 37.65 7.88
N ASP A 209 28.56 38.75 7.38
CA ASP A 209 28.48 40.08 8.02
C ASP A 209 27.61 41.10 7.24
N GLU A 210 26.97 40.70 6.13
CA GLU A 210 26.21 41.61 5.26
C GLU A 210 24.71 41.24 5.14
N ALA A 211 23.86 42.27 5.09
CA ALA A 211 22.39 42.09 5.04
C ALA A 211 21.85 41.76 3.64
N ASP A 212 22.53 42.21 2.58
CA ASP A 212 22.33 41.86 1.17
C ASP A 212 23.55 42.42 0.42
N PRO A 213 24.39 41.59 -0.23
CA PRO A 213 24.07 41.16 -1.58
C PRO A 213 23.99 39.63 -1.73
N LYS A 214 22.79 39.16 -2.06
CA LYS A 214 22.49 37.78 -2.43
C LYS A 214 22.85 37.43 -3.87
N ALA A 215 23.35 36.22 -4.07
CA ALA A 215 23.11 35.45 -5.28
C ALA A 215 22.23 34.24 -4.93
N GLU A 216 21.31 33.88 -5.81
CA GLU A 216 20.35 32.80 -5.60
C GLU A 216 20.31 31.85 -6.79
N ILE A 217 20.07 30.57 -6.51
CA ILE A 217 19.77 29.55 -7.51
C ILE A 217 18.38 28.98 -7.26
N ALA A 218 17.62 28.81 -8.35
CA ALA A 218 16.36 28.08 -8.35
C ALA A 218 16.54 26.69 -8.99
N TYR A 219 15.94 25.66 -8.38
CA TYR A 219 15.91 24.30 -8.90
C TYR A 219 14.64 23.57 -8.43
N ARG A 220 14.18 22.60 -9.22
CA ARG A 220 13.20 21.60 -8.77
C ARG A 220 13.92 20.45 -8.10
N SER A 221 13.23 19.71 -7.24
CA SER A 221 13.76 18.49 -6.64
C SER A 221 12.84 17.31 -6.79
N LEU A 222 13.39 16.10 -6.75
CA LEU A 222 12.65 14.85 -6.64
C LEU A 222 13.12 14.07 -5.40
N GLY A 223 12.23 13.94 -4.42
CA GLY A 223 12.38 13.12 -3.22
C GLY A 223 12.00 11.67 -3.45
N THR A 224 12.28 10.84 -2.45
CA THR A 224 11.87 9.43 -2.43
C THR A 224 10.91 9.16 -1.26
N PRO A 225 10.00 8.18 -1.38
CA PRO A 225 9.13 7.81 -0.25
C PRO A 225 9.94 7.24 0.91
N ASP A 226 9.42 7.39 2.14
CA ASP A 226 9.88 6.56 3.25
C ASP A 226 9.74 5.08 2.82
N PRO A 227 10.83 4.32 2.78
CA PRO A 227 10.80 2.94 2.33
C PRO A 227 9.86 2.05 3.16
N ASP A 228 9.56 2.39 4.42
CA ASP A 228 8.61 1.64 5.25
C ASP A 228 7.12 1.89 4.86
N LEU A 229 6.86 2.81 3.92
CA LEU A 229 5.56 3.02 3.26
C LEU A 229 5.38 2.21 1.95
N LEU A 230 6.43 1.54 1.47
CA LEU A 230 6.36 0.72 0.24
C LEU A 230 5.61 -0.59 0.48
N HIS A 231 4.96 -1.10 -0.57
CA HIS A 231 4.32 -2.42 -0.52
C HIS A 231 5.35 -3.54 -0.62
N LEU A 232 5.42 -4.43 0.38
CA LEU A 232 6.37 -5.56 0.41
C LEU A 232 5.60 -6.86 0.65
N SER A 233 5.22 -7.54 -0.43
CA SER A 233 4.31 -8.70 -0.44
C SER A 233 4.72 -9.83 0.50
N THR A 234 6.02 -9.98 0.75
CA THR A 234 6.61 -11.15 1.44
C THR A 234 7.58 -10.81 2.57
N LYS A 235 7.72 -9.54 2.98
CA LYS A 235 8.67 -9.14 4.05
C LYS A 235 8.42 -9.89 5.36
N ASP A 236 7.16 -9.93 5.82
CA ASP A 236 6.77 -10.55 7.10
C ASP A 236 7.15 -12.03 7.22
N ASN A 237 7.24 -12.76 6.10
CA ASN A 237 7.62 -14.18 6.11
C ASN A 237 9.09 -14.39 6.53
N TRP A 238 9.95 -13.39 6.34
CA TRP A 238 11.41 -13.47 6.50
C TRP A 238 11.97 -12.49 7.54
N TYR A 239 11.30 -11.36 7.77
CA TYR A 239 11.68 -10.34 8.74
C TYR A 239 11.27 -10.73 10.17
N ASN A 240 11.88 -11.79 10.70
CA ASN A 240 11.62 -12.27 12.06
C ASN A 240 12.84 -13.00 12.66
N GLU A 241 12.87 -13.11 13.98
CA GLU A 241 13.97 -13.74 14.74
C GLU A 241 14.28 -15.17 14.30
N THR A 242 13.26 -15.97 13.97
CA THR A 242 13.45 -17.39 13.62
C THR A 242 14.15 -17.56 12.27
N GLU A 243 13.68 -16.89 11.23
CA GLU A 243 14.31 -16.94 9.92
C GLU A 243 15.66 -16.18 9.91
N SER A 244 15.78 -15.10 10.68
CA SER A 244 17.06 -14.42 10.90
C SER A 244 18.11 -15.33 11.53
N ALA A 245 17.78 -16.02 12.63
CA ALA A 245 18.69 -16.97 13.27
C ALA A 245 19.09 -18.13 12.34
N ARG A 246 18.15 -18.66 11.55
CA ARG A 246 18.40 -19.74 10.59
C ARG A 246 19.31 -19.31 9.44
N ILE A 247 19.07 -18.14 8.87
CA ILE A 247 19.84 -17.62 7.73
C ILE A 247 21.22 -17.14 8.18
N VAL A 248 21.34 -16.46 9.32
CA VAL A 248 22.63 -15.96 9.81
C VAL A 248 23.55 -17.08 10.29
N ASN A 249 23.05 -18.06 11.05
CA ASN A 249 23.91 -19.10 11.63
C ASN A 249 24.22 -20.23 10.64
N ASP A 250 23.23 -20.65 9.85
CA ASP A 250 23.31 -21.88 9.04
C ASP A 250 23.32 -21.62 7.52
N ARG A 251 23.20 -20.35 7.08
CA ARG A 251 22.84 -19.97 5.70
C ARG A 251 21.59 -20.71 5.20
N GLY A 252 20.69 -21.06 6.11
CA GLY A 252 19.57 -21.96 5.86
C GLY A 252 18.39 -21.25 5.20
N PHE A 253 18.21 -21.43 3.89
CA PHE A 253 16.98 -21.08 3.21
C PHE A 253 15.89 -22.14 3.52
N SER A 254 14.76 -21.70 4.04
CA SER A 254 13.66 -22.59 4.43
C SER A 254 12.33 -22.10 3.89
N LEU A 255 11.58 -23.03 3.29
CA LEU A 255 10.16 -22.88 3.02
C LEU A 255 9.41 -23.96 3.81
N ASN A 256 9.58 -23.95 5.14
CA ASN A 256 9.00 -24.96 6.04
C ASN A 256 7.47 -25.10 5.85
N TRP A 257 6.77 -24.03 5.50
CA TRP A 257 5.33 -24.04 5.19
C TRP A 257 4.97 -24.81 3.91
N MET A 258 5.95 -25.11 3.06
CA MET A 258 5.85 -25.98 1.88
C MET A 258 6.43 -27.39 2.15
N ASN A 259 6.84 -27.69 3.38
CA ASN A 259 7.49 -28.94 3.80
C ASN A 259 8.82 -29.29 3.08
N PHE A 260 9.51 -28.30 2.48
CA PHE A 260 10.87 -28.52 2.00
C PHE A 260 11.86 -28.55 3.18
N PRO A 261 12.87 -29.45 3.16
CA PRO A 261 13.95 -29.42 4.14
C PRO A 261 14.75 -28.12 3.96
N VAL A 262 15.43 -27.68 5.04
CA VAL A 262 16.30 -26.51 4.98
C VAL A 262 17.42 -26.75 3.97
N TRP A 263 17.60 -25.81 3.05
CA TRP A 263 18.67 -25.82 2.06
C TRP A 263 19.72 -24.77 2.40
N VAL A 264 20.99 -25.12 2.32
CA VAL A 264 22.09 -24.21 2.64
C VAL A 264 22.46 -23.40 1.40
N ILE A 265 22.34 -22.07 1.48
CA ILE A 265 22.72 -21.16 0.39
C ILE A 265 24.24 -21.22 0.18
N PRO A 266 24.75 -21.59 -1.00
CA PRO A 266 26.18 -21.66 -1.28
C PRO A 266 26.91 -20.33 -1.05
N ASP A 267 28.21 -20.38 -0.74
CA ASP A 267 29.07 -19.19 -0.60
C ASP A 267 29.12 -18.32 -1.87
N ALA A 268 29.08 -18.97 -3.04
CA ALA A 268 28.96 -18.32 -4.34
C ALA A 268 27.83 -19.01 -5.13
N PRO A 269 26.59 -18.50 -5.07
CA PRO A 269 25.48 -19.03 -5.84
C PRO A 269 25.72 -18.93 -7.36
N THR A 270 25.29 -19.94 -8.11
CA THR A 270 25.25 -19.90 -9.58
C THR A 270 23.96 -19.29 -10.11
N TRP A 271 22.96 -19.10 -9.23
CA TRP A 271 21.58 -18.73 -9.53
C TRP A 271 20.84 -19.69 -10.46
N SER A 272 21.37 -20.90 -10.61
CA SER A 272 20.73 -22.02 -11.32
C SER A 272 20.39 -23.17 -10.38
N GLU A 273 20.45 -22.95 -9.06
CA GLU A 273 20.10 -23.95 -8.07
C GLU A 273 18.60 -24.25 -8.09
N ASN A 274 18.26 -25.54 -8.12
CA ASN A 274 16.88 -26.02 -8.03
C ASN A 274 16.84 -27.35 -7.25
N PRO A 275 17.20 -27.35 -5.96
CA PRO A 275 17.45 -28.57 -5.18
C PRO A 275 16.22 -29.47 -4.99
N PHE A 276 15.02 -28.95 -5.29
CA PHE A 276 13.74 -29.66 -5.14
C PHE A 276 12.92 -29.71 -6.43
N GLU A 277 13.50 -29.34 -7.57
CA GLU A 277 12.85 -29.32 -8.91
C GLU A 277 11.47 -28.59 -8.91
N ASN A 278 11.37 -27.48 -8.17
CA ASN A 278 10.08 -26.88 -7.82
C ASN A 278 9.99 -25.37 -8.11
N ASN A 279 9.01 -24.97 -8.92
CA ASN A 279 8.80 -23.57 -9.32
C ASN A 279 8.45 -22.64 -8.15
N SER A 280 7.73 -23.10 -7.13
CA SER A 280 7.42 -22.27 -5.96
C SER A 280 8.65 -22.08 -5.06
N TRP A 281 9.52 -23.09 -4.94
CA TRP A 281 10.81 -22.92 -4.29
C TRP A 281 11.67 -21.89 -5.02
N LEU A 282 11.75 -22.03 -6.35
CA LEU A 282 12.44 -21.08 -7.21
C LEU A 282 11.86 -19.66 -7.10
N LEU A 283 10.54 -19.48 -7.05
CA LEU A 283 9.88 -18.17 -6.85
C LEU A 283 10.42 -17.46 -5.60
N TYR A 284 10.44 -18.12 -4.43
CA TYR A 284 10.93 -17.50 -3.20
C TYR A 284 12.46 -17.33 -3.15
N TYR A 285 13.22 -18.20 -3.81
CA TYR A 285 14.67 -18.03 -3.93
C TYR A 285 15.02 -16.83 -4.82
N HIS A 286 14.41 -16.75 -5.99
CA HIS A 286 14.60 -15.68 -6.98
C HIS A 286 13.83 -14.39 -6.69
N SER A 287 12.92 -14.35 -5.71
CA SER A 287 12.36 -13.08 -5.22
C SER A 287 13.36 -12.32 -4.35
N LEU A 288 14.39 -12.99 -3.81
CA LEU A 288 15.35 -12.46 -2.85
C LEU A 288 14.73 -11.97 -1.52
N SER A 289 13.47 -12.33 -1.22
CA SER A 289 12.78 -11.89 0.00
C SER A 289 13.46 -12.40 1.29
N TRP A 290 14.20 -13.49 1.20
CA TRP A 290 15.00 -14.04 2.29
C TRP A 290 16.10 -13.09 2.79
N LEU A 291 16.48 -12.05 2.03
CA LEU A 291 17.40 -11.01 2.48
C LEU A 291 16.85 -10.16 3.64
N PHE A 292 15.52 -10.11 3.85
CA PHE A 292 14.94 -9.46 5.04
C PHE A 292 15.34 -10.14 6.36
N ALA A 293 15.77 -11.40 6.33
CA ALA A 293 16.30 -12.08 7.52
C ALA A 293 17.66 -11.51 7.97
N TYR A 294 18.50 -11.08 7.01
CA TYR A 294 19.72 -10.32 7.29
C TYR A 294 19.42 -8.88 7.69
N GLU A 295 18.39 -8.25 7.11
CA GLU A 295 17.95 -6.92 7.55
C GLU A 295 17.52 -6.95 9.02
N TYR A 296 16.73 -7.96 9.42
CA TYR A 296 16.34 -8.13 10.82
C TYR A 296 17.57 -8.24 11.73
N ALA A 297 18.58 -9.04 11.34
CA ALA A 297 19.84 -9.17 12.07
C ALA A 297 20.60 -7.85 12.19
N TYR A 298 20.69 -7.07 11.11
CA TYR A 298 21.25 -5.72 11.12
C TYR A 298 20.50 -4.81 12.10
N GLN A 299 19.17 -4.76 12.04
CA GLN A 299 18.35 -3.91 12.90
C GLN A 299 18.44 -4.29 14.39
N GLN A 300 18.72 -5.56 14.73
CA GLN A 300 18.96 -5.96 16.12
C GLN A 300 20.39 -5.70 16.62
N THR A 301 21.40 -5.62 15.74
CA THR A 301 22.81 -5.68 16.14
C THR A 301 23.67 -4.47 15.74
N GLY A 302 23.28 -3.75 14.69
CA GLY A 302 24.11 -2.73 14.04
C GLY A 302 25.34 -3.27 13.31
N ASN A 303 25.41 -4.58 13.00
CA ASN A 303 26.55 -5.15 12.26
C ASN A 303 26.41 -4.93 10.74
N ASP A 304 27.19 -4.00 10.19
CA ASP A 304 27.25 -3.66 8.77
C ASP A 304 27.58 -4.84 7.84
N GLU A 305 28.17 -5.93 8.36
CA GLU A 305 28.41 -7.16 7.60
C GLU A 305 27.13 -7.70 6.95
N TYR A 306 25.98 -7.59 7.63
CA TYR A 306 24.69 -8.02 7.08
C TYR A 306 24.22 -7.13 5.93
N LEU A 307 24.46 -5.81 5.99
CA LEU A 307 24.22 -4.91 4.85
C LEU A 307 25.17 -5.21 3.69
N ASN A 308 26.42 -5.60 3.96
CA ASN A 308 27.36 -6.03 2.94
C ASN A 308 26.92 -7.34 2.26
N ILE A 309 26.38 -8.31 3.01
CA ILE A 309 25.79 -9.55 2.45
C ILE A 309 24.61 -9.21 1.54
N ILE A 310 23.67 -8.34 1.97
CA ILE A 310 22.55 -7.91 1.13
C ILE A 310 23.07 -7.19 -0.13
N SER A 311 23.96 -6.20 0.03
CA SER A 311 24.59 -5.43 -1.06
C SER A 311 25.18 -6.32 -2.14
N THR A 312 26.08 -7.23 -1.74
CA THR A 312 26.79 -8.13 -2.65
C THR A 312 25.83 -9.11 -3.32
N THR A 313 24.85 -9.65 -2.59
CA THR A 313 23.84 -10.56 -3.14
C THR A 313 22.98 -9.89 -4.21
N LEU A 314 22.50 -8.66 -3.97
CA LEU A 314 21.67 -7.93 -4.94
C LEU A 314 22.44 -7.63 -6.24
N LEU A 315 23.67 -7.13 -6.13
CA LEU A 315 24.50 -6.77 -7.29
C LEU A 315 24.96 -8.00 -8.08
N ASP A 316 25.33 -9.09 -7.39
CA ASP A 316 25.69 -10.36 -8.03
C ASP A 316 24.49 -10.97 -8.77
N TYR A 317 23.31 -11.00 -8.15
CA TYR A 317 22.08 -11.50 -8.77
C TYR A 317 21.74 -10.74 -10.06
N LEU A 318 21.75 -9.40 -10.02
CA LEU A 318 21.43 -8.56 -11.17
C LEU A 318 22.46 -8.75 -12.31
N THR A 319 23.74 -8.90 -11.96
CA THR A 319 24.82 -9.16 -12.93
C THR A 319 24.70 -10.57 -13.55
N ALA A 320 24.35 -11.57 -12.74
CA ALA A 320 24.30 -12.96 -13.16
C ALA A 320 23.03 -13.32 -13.94
N SER A 321 21.89 -12.69 -13.64
CA SER A 321 20.57 -13.05 -14.18
C SER A 321 19.85 -11.94 -14.98
N PRO A 322 20.50 -11.23 -15.93
CA PRO A 322 19.85 -10.22 -16.76
C PRO A 322 18.78 -10.83 -17.67
N ARG A 323 17.79 -10.03 -18.10
CA ARG A 323 16.60 -10.50 -18.83
C ARG A 323 16.90 -11.28 -20.10
N LYS A 324 18.01 -10.95 -20.76
CA LYS A 324 18.46 -11.55 -22.03
C LYS A 324 19.15 -12.90 -21.88
N SER A 325 19.63 -13.24 -20.69
CA SER A 325 20.35 -14.49 -20.41
C SER A 325 20.25 -14.90 -18.93
N PRO A 326 19.05 -15.19 -18.43
CA PRO A 326 18.86 -15.51 -17.01
C PRO A 326 19.38 -16.91 -16.66
N LYS A 327 19.70 -17.11 -15.38
CA LYS A 327 20.21 -18.41 -14.86
C LYS A 327 19.11 -19.42 -14.57
N SER A 328 17.87 -18.95 -14.40
CA SER A 328 16.68 -19.76 -14.17
C SER A 328 15.50 -19.18 -14.95
N VAL A 329 14.58 -20.04 -15.39
CA VAL A 329 13.32 -19.61 -16.02
C VAL A 329 12.46 -18.79 -15.05
N MET A 330 12.56 -19.07 -13.75
CA MET A 330 11.85 -18.32 -12.72
C MET A 330 12.48 -16.95 -12.43
N SER A 331 13.74 -16.70 -12.82
CA SER A 331 14.34 -15.36 -12.66
C SER A 331 13.48 -14.28 -13.31
N TRP A 332 12.84 -14.56 -14.45
CA TRP A 332 11.98 -13.62 -15.18
C TRP A 332 10.52 -14.08 -15.31
N ASN A 333 10.09 -14.98 -14.42
CA ASN A 333 8.67 -15.23 -14.22
C ASN A 333 7.97 -13.97 -13.68
N ASP A 334 6.74 -13.73 -14.13
CA ASP A 334 5.93 -12.53 -13.86
C ASP A 334 5.82 -12.19 -12.35
N HIS A 335 5.45 -13.19 -11.54
CA HIS A 335 5.26 -13.06 -10.10
C HIS A 335 6.61 -12.83 -9.39
N THR A 336 7.64 -13.55 -9.84
CA THR A 336 9.00 -13.45 -9.28
C THR A 336 9.62 -12.07 -9.55
N VAL A 337 9.43 -11.51 -10.75
CA VAL A 337 9.88 -10.16 -11.12
C VAL A 337 9.17 -9.11 -10.26
N ALA A 338 7.86 -9.23 -10.04
CA ALA A 338 7.12 -8.29 -9.18
C ALA A 338 7.70 -8.25 -7.75
N TRP A 339 7.76 -9.38 -7.06
CA TRP A 339 8.29 -9.43 -5.68
C TRP A 339 9.76 -9.05 -5.58
N ARG A 340 10.61 -9.45 -6.54
CA ARG A 340 12.02 -9.03 -6.51
C ARG A 340 12.16 -7.52 -6.72
N THR A 341 11.32 -6.91 -7.55
CA THR A 341 11.35 -5.45 -7.79
C THR A 341 10.93 -4.68 -6.55
N GLU A 342 9.92 -5.16 -5.79
CA GLU A 342 9.57 -4.60 -4.48
C GLU A 342 10.80 -4.59 -3.55
N ASN A 343 11.47 -5.74 -3.42
CA ASN A 343 12.62 -5.92 -2.53
C ASN A 343 13.84 -5.07 -2.95
N LEU A 344 14.20 -5.09 -4.24
CA LEU A 344 15.29 -4.28 -4.80
C LEU A 344 15.04 -2.78 -4.57
N THR A 345 13.81 -2.33 -4.81
CA THR A 345 13.38 -0.94 -4.60
C THR A 345 13.55 -0.52 -3.14
N TYR A 346 13.05 -1.33 -2.21
CA TYR A 346 13.15 -1.07 -0.77
C TYR A 346 14.61 -0.96 -0.30
N PHE A 347 15.42 -1.98 -0.58
CA PHE A 347 16.81 -2.01 -0.12
C PHE A 347 17.65 -0.88 -0.71
N TYR A 348 17.37 -0.47 -1.95
CA TYR A 348 18.04 0.67 -2.56
C TYR A 348 17.75 1.97 -1.83
N ILE A 349 16.47 2.34 -1.64
CA ILE A 349 16.12 3.60 -0.95
C ILE A 349 16.59 3.58 0.50
N ARG A 350 16.35 2.46 1.22
CA ARG A 350 16.62 2.36 2.67
C ARG A 350 18.10 2.44 3.01
N TYR A 351 18.97 1.86 2.19
CA TYR A 351 20.41 1.77 2.46
C TYR A 351 21.26 2.23 1.27
N PHE A 352 21.11 1.58 0.12
CA PHE A 352 22.18 1.57 -0.88
C PHE A 352 22.29 2.83 -1.75
N LYS A 353 21.23 3.65 -1.88
CA LYS A 353 21.24 4.95 -2.56
C LYS A 353 22.34 5.87 -2.01
N LYS A 354 22.60 5.80 -0.70
CA LYS A 354 23.65 6.59 0.00
C LYS A 354 24.99 5.85 0.15
N MET A 355 25.02 4.52 0.04
CA MET A 355 26.23 3.71 0.30
C MET A 355 26.97 3.24 -0.97
N TRP A 356 26.28 3.02 -2.09
CA TRP A 356 26.90 2.50 -3.31
C TRP A 356 27.67 3.56 -4.09
N ASP A 357 28.80 3.14 -4.66
CA ASP A 357 29.56 3.92 -5.63
C ASP A 357 28.87 3.96 -7.02
N GLU A 358 29.43 4.75 -7.95
CA GLU A 358 28.88 4.93 -9.30
C GLU A 358 28.84 3.63 -10.13
N THR A 359 29.78 2.69 -9.90
CA THR A 359 29.82 1.41 -10.63
C THR A 359 28.76 0.44 -10.11
N GLN A 360 28.58 0.39 -8.79
CA GLN A 360 27.52 -0.36 -8.13
C GLN A 360 26.14 0.18 -8.51
N LYS A 361 25.95 1.51 -8.48
CA LYS A 361 24.73 2.17 -8.95
C LYS A 361 24.44 1.87 -10.42
N ALA A 362 25.41 2.04 -11.33
CA ALA A 362 25.21 1.72 -12.74
C ALA A 362 24.82 0.24 -12.98
N THR A 363 25.38 -0.69 -12.20
CA THR A 363 25.00 -2.12 -12.27
C THR A 363 23.56 -2.33 -11.81
N PHE A 364 23.17 -1.69 -10.70
CA PHE A 364 21.81 -1.77 -10.17
C PHE A 364 20.78 -1.10 -11.09
N ASP A 365 21.05 0.11 -11.58
CA ASP A 365 20.17 0.91 -12.44
C ASP A 365 19.82 0.16 -13.73
N LEU A 366 20.81 -0.47 -14.38
CA LEU A 366 20.58 -1.35 -15.53
C LEU A 366 19.63 -2.51 -15.18
N GLY A 367 19.88 -3.16 -14.04
CA GLY A 367 19.08 -4.29 -13.58
C GLY A 367 17.64 -3.89 -13.25
N ILE A 368 17.42 -2.92 -12.37
CA ILE A 368 16.09 -2.50 -11.92
C ILE A 368 15.26 -1.92 -13.07
N ARG A 369 15.91 -1.28 -14.06
CA ARG A 369 15.25 -0.78 -15.27
C ARG A 369 14.66 -1.90 -16.11
N GLU A 370 15.41 -2.99 -16.35
CA GLU A 370 14.87 -4.17 -17.06
C GLU A 370 13.64 -4.76 -16.35
N HIS A 371 13.57 -4.67 -15.02
CA HIS A 371 12.43 -5.12 -14.23
C HIS A 371 11.21 -4.20 -14.42
N ALA A 372 11.38 -2.89 -14.28
CA ALA A 372 10.30 -1.93 -14.49
C ALA A 372 9.70 -2.02 -15.91
N ASP A 373 10.55 -2.18 -16.93
CA ASP A 373 10.10 -2.38 -18.32
C ASP A 373 9.40 -3.74 -18.52
N GLN A 374 9.78 -4.81 -17.81
CA GLN A 374 9.06 -6.09 -17.83
C GLN A 374 7.69 -5.98 -17.13
N LEU A 375 7.63 -5.37 -15.94
CA LEU A 375 6.38 -5.15 -15.21
C LEU A 375 5.41 -4.30 -16.03
N ARG A 376 5.90 -3.22 -16.64
CA ARG A 376 5.09 -2.37 -17.51
C ARG A 376 4.52 -3.14 -18.69
N GLN A 377 5.27 -4.06 -19.30
CA GLN A 377 4.75 -4.92 -20.37
C GLN A 377 3.65 -5.88 -19.87
N LEU A 378 3.82 -6.47 -18.68
CA LEU A 378 2.83 -7.37 -18.07
C LEU A 378 1.50 -6.66 -17.76
N LEU A 379 1.52 -5.34 -17.46
CA LEU A 379 0.29 -4.57 -17.24
C LEU A 379 -0.62 -4.46 -18.48
N ASP A 380 -0.11 -4.64 -19.69
CA ASP A 380 -0.95 -4.66 -20.91
C ASP A 380 -1.16 -6.11 -21.45
N ASP A 381 -0.67 -7.15 -20.76
CA ASP A 381 -0.83 -8.55 -21.17
C ASP A 381 -2.23 -9.07 -20.81
N ALA A 382 -2.92 -9.62 -21.82
CA ALA A 382 -4.26 -10.17 -21.71
C ALA A 382 -4.36 -11.41 -20.80
N ALA A 383 -3.25 -12.11 -20.55
CA ALA A 383 -3.20 -13.25 -19.64
C ALA A 383 -3.47 -12.87 -18.17
N PHE A 384 -3.35 -11.58 -17.81
CA PHE A 384 -3.54 -11.09 -16.44
C PHE A 384 -4.75 -10.15 -16.28
N ILE A 385 -5.68 -10.15 -17.23
CA ILE A 385 -7.00 -9.51 -17.09
C ILE A 385 -7.84 -10.38 -16.12
N GLY A 386 -8.48 -9.75 -15.14
CA GLY A 386 -9.27 -10.43 -14.11
C GLY A 386 -8.48 -11.38 -13.22
N HIS A 387 -7.15 -11.24 -13.14
CA HIS A 387 -6.26 -12.18 -12.46
C HIS A 387 -5.38 -11.47 -11.41
N ASN A 388 -5.33 -12.03 -10.19
CA ASN A 388 -4.62 -11.45 -9.04
C ASN A 388 -3.14 -11.10 -9.31
N HIS A 389 -2.42 -11.88 -10.14
CA HIS A 389 -1.04 -11.56 -10.55
C HIS A 389 -0.89 -10.15 -11.17
N GLY A 390 -1.87 -9.67 -11.94
CA GLY A 390 -1.83 -8.32 -12.52
C GLY A 390 -1.76 -7.22 -11.44
N MET A 391 -2.27 -7.50 -10.23
CA MET A 391 -2.14 -6.61 -9.08
C MET A 391 -0.72 -6.60 -8.54
N PHE A 392 -0.05 -7.76 -8.43
CA PHE A 392 1.35 -7.83 -7.99
C PHE A 392 2.25 -7.02 -8.95
N HIS A 393 2.02 -7.13 -10.25
CA HIS A 393 2.75 -6.35 -11.25
C HIS A 393 2.51 -4.84 -11.06
N ALA A 394 1.25 -4.45 -10.85
CA ALA A 394 0.87 -3.05 -10.71
C ALA A 394 1.38 -2.42 -9.40
N LEU A 395 1.26 -3.10 -8.26
CA LEU A 395 1.77 -2.60 -6.97
C LEU A 395 3.29 -2.44 -6.99
N SER A 396 3.99 -3.41 -7.58
CA SER A 396 5.44 -3.38 -7.70
C SER A 396 5.94 -2.26 -8.63
N LEU A 397 5.29 -2.04 -9.78
CA LEU A 397 5.62 -0.91 -10.65
C LEU A 397 5.20 0.45 -10.04
N TYR A 398 4.14 0.48 -9.23
CA TYR A 398 3.73 1.68 -8.50
C TYR A 398 4.79 2.09 -7.46
N ASN A 399 5.27 1.14 -6.63
CA ASN A 399 6.43 1.33 -5.74
C ASN A 399 7.62 1.95 -6.50
N TYR A 400 8.04 1.28 -7.59
CA TYR A 400 9.14 1.73 -8.43
C TYR A 400 8.94 3.17 -8.91
N SER A 401 7.72 3.53 -9.34
CA SER A 401 7.41 4.85 -9.90
C SER A 401 7.51 6.03 -8.92
N TYR A 402 7.56 5.75 -7.61
CA TYR A 402 7.85 6.74 -6.57
C TYR A 402 9.29 6.65 -6.06
N ALA A 403 9.88 5.46 -6.08
CA ALA A 403 11.27 5.24 -5.67
C ALA A 403 12.32 5.74 -6.67
N PHE A 404 11.99 5.74 -7.97
CA PHE A 404 12.86 6.18 -9.05
C PHE A 404 12.15 7.28 -9.85
N PRO A 405 11.85 8.43 -9.24
CA PRO A 405 10.99 9.46 -9.84
C PRO A 405 11.59 10.02 -11.13
N ALA A 406 12.91 10.27 -11.16
CA ALA A 406 13.62 10.73 -12.35
C ALA A 406 13.55 9.71 -13.50
N GLN A 407 13.87 8.44 -13.23
CA GLN A 407 13.79 7.37 -14.23
C GLN A 407 12.36 7.10 -14.70
N SER A 408 11.36 7.51 -13.92
CA SER A 408 9.93 7.32 -14.23
C SER A 408 9.29 8.53 -14.93
N ALA A 409 9.95 9.70 -14.94
CA ALA A 409 9.37 10.96 -15.42
C ALA A 409 8.95 10.94 -16.90
N GLU A 410 9.65 10.16 -17.73
CA GLU A 410 9.35 10.00 -19.17
C GLU A 410 8.39 8.83 -19.48
N TYR A 411 7.88 8.13 -18.45
CA TYR A 411 7.14 6.87 -18.61
C TYR A 411 5.74 6.91 -17.97
N ASP A 412 4.82 6.12 -18.49
CA ASP A 412 3.42 6.03 -18.02
C ASP A 412 3.26 5.12 -16.78
N TYR A 413 4.36 4.65 -16.18
CA TYR A 413 4.42 3.66 -15.10
C TYR A 413 3.41 3.88 -13.97
N ARG A 414 3.39 5.08 -13.38
CA ARG A 414 2.50 5.42 -12.25
C ARG A 414 1.02 5.37 -12.67
N THR A 415 0.71 6.01 -13.79
CA THR A 415 -0.65 6.09 -14.36
C THR A 415 -1.17 4.71 -14.75
N LYS A 416 -0.34 3.88 -15.39
CA LYS A 416 -0.70 2.53 -15.82
C LYS A 416 -0.86 1.55 -14.67
N SER A 417 -0.02 1.65 -13.65
CA SER A 417 -0.18 0.88 -12.42
C SER A 417 -1.51 1.22 -11.75
N LEU A 418 -1.81 2.50 -11.57
CA LEU A 418 -3.10 2.94 -10.99
C LEU A 418 -4.29 2.53 -11.88
N GLN A 419 -4.17 2.63 -13.20
CA GLN A 419 -5.20 2.15 -14.14
C GLN A 419 -5.48 0.66 -13.93
N ARG A 420 -4.45 -0.21 -13.94
CA ARG A 420 -4.62 -1.66 -13.78
C ARG A 420 -5.13 -2.05 -12.39
N ILE A 421 -4.75 -1.33 -11.33
CA ILE A 421 -5.33 -1.51 -9.99
C ILE A 421 -6.85 -1.27 -10.02
N LYS A 422 -7.32 -0.27 -10.77
CA LYS A 422 -8.76 0.05 -10.93
C LYS A 422 -9.49 -0.95 -11.82
N GLU A 423 -8.91 -1.33 -12.95
CA GLU A 423 -9.44 -2.38 -13.84
C GLU A 423 -9.66 -3.70 -13.08
N LEU A 424 -8.65 -4.16 -12.34
CA LEU A 424 -8.75 -5.42 -11.58
C LEU A 424 -9.80 -5.37 -10.47
N TYR A 425 -10.05 -4.20 -9.86
CA TYR A 425 -11.17 -4.08 -8.93
C TYR A 425 -12.50 -4.33 -9.63
N GLU A 426 -12.73 -3.69 -10.79
CA GLU A 426 -13.98 -3.83 -11.55
C GLU A 426 -14.15 -5.22 -12.19
N GLU A 427 -13.06 -5.93 -12.45
CA GLU A 427 -13.04 -7.29 -13.01
C GLU A 427 -13.20 -8.39 -11.95
N MET A 428 -12.62 -8.20 -10.75
CA MET A 428 -12.56 -9.24 -9.71
C MET A 428 -13.64 -9.12 -8.62
N VAL A 429 -14.46 -8.05 -8.62
CA VAL A 429 -15.49 -7.83 -7.59
C VAL A 429 -16.82 -7.37 -8.20
N ASP A 430 -17.93 -8.03 -7.85
CA ASP A 430 -19.27 -7.54 -8.19
C ASP A 430 -19.54 -6.21 -7.48
N LYS A 431 -19.65 -5.13 -8.25
CA LYS A 431 -19.75 -3.76 -7.74
C LYS A 431 -21.00 -3.51 -6.88
N ASN A 432 -22.04 -4.35 -7.02
CA ASN A 432 -23.30 -4.21 -6.29
C ASN A 432 -23.27 -4.94 -4.94
N SER A 433 -22.70 -6.15 -4.88
CA SER A 433 -22.66 -6.97 -3.67
C SER A 433 -21.34 -6.92 -2.89
N GLY A 434 -20.25 -6.44 -3.51
CA GLY A 434 -18.91 -6.53 -2.94
C GLY A 434 -18.32 -7.94 -3.00
N ILE A 435 -18.96 -8.90 -3.68
CA ILE A 435 -18.53 -10.30 -3.67
C ILE A 435 -17.45 -10.53 -4.73
N SER A 436 -16.39 -11.26 -4.38
CA SER A 436 -15.33 -11.60 -5.33
C SER A 436 -15.85 -12.56 -6.41
N THR A 437 -15.47 -12.32 -7.67
CA THR A 437 -15.81 -13.18 -8.81
C THR A 437 -15.06 -14.52 -8.81
N GLU A 438 -14.14 -14.74 -7.87
CA GLU A 438 -13.39 -15.99 -7.74
C GLU A 438 -14.23 -17.17 -7.19
N GLN A 439 -15.44 -16.92 -6.65
CA GLN A 439 -16.40 -17.94 -6.16
C GLN A 439 -15.83 -18.85 -5.04
N SER A 440 -14.95 -18.33 -4.18
CA SER A 440 -14.47 -19.06 -2.99
C SER A 440 -14.41 -18.14 -1.77
N SER A 441 -14.82 -18.65 -0.60
CA SER A 441 -14.82 -17.87 0.64
C SER A 441 -13.39 -17.53 1.08
N ASN A 442 -12.43 -18.45 0.92
CA ASN A 442 -11.01 -18.20 1.19
C ASN A 442 -10.36 -17.24 0.20
N TYR A 443 -10.65 -17.36 -1.09
CA TYR A 443 -10.13 -16.44 -2.10
C TYR A 443 -10.73 -15.03 -1.94
N HIS A 444 -11.98 -14.92 -1.49
CA HIS A 444 -12.58 -13.63 -1.14
C HIS A 444 -11.79 -12.88 -0.04
N ILE A 445 -11.31 -13.58 1.01
CA ILE A 445 -10.41 -12.99 2.01
C ILE A 445 -9.06 -12.59 1.40
N GLY A 446 -8.55 -13.37 0.44
CA GLY A 446 -7.36 -13.04 -0.35
C GLY A 446 -7.53 -11.73 -1.13
N ALA A 447 -8.66 -11.58 -1.83
CA ALA A 447 -9.02 -10.36 -2.54
C ALA A 447 -9.16 -9.15 -1.60
N ILE A 448 -9.83 -9.28 -0.44
CA ILE A 448 -9.89 -8.22 0.59
C ILE A 448 -8.48 -7.79 1.01
N LYS A 449 -7.58 -8.75 1.33
CA LYS A 449 -6.20 -8.44 1.71
C LYS A 449 -5.49 -7.64 0.61
N LEU A 450 -5.65 -8.10 -0.64
CA LEU A 450 -5.02 -7.55 -1.81
C LEU A 450 -5.48 -6.10 -2.07
N PHE A 451 -6.79 -5.87 -2.22
CA PHE A 451 -7.32 -4.52 -2.46
C PHE A 451 -7.11 -3.57 -1.28
N SER A 452 -7.17 -4.06 -0.03
CA SER A 452 -6.84 -3.25 1.15
C SER A 452 -5.37 -2.81 1.16
N ASN A 453 -4.45 -3.68 0.72
CA ASN A 453 -3.04 -3.32 0.54
C ASN A 453 -2.88 -2.29 -0.58
N SER A 454 -3.58 -2.46 -1.72
CA SER A 454 -3.53 -1.52 -2.84
C SER A 454 -4.02 -0.13 -2.47
N ASN A 455 -5.17 -0.03 -1.78
CA ASN A 455 -5.71 1.27 -1.35
C ASN A 455 -4.82 1.95 -0.30
N LYS A 456 -4.22 1.17 0.61
CA LYS A 456 -3.22 1.70 1.55
C LYS A 456 -1.99 2.24 0.81
N LEU A 457 -1.41 1.48 -0.11
CA LEU A 457 -0.23 1.91 -0.88
C LEU A 457 -0.51 3.19 -1.69
N ILE A 458 -1.67 3.28 -2.32
CA ILE A 458 -2.08 4.48 -3.07
C ILE A 458 -2.07 5.69 -2.14
N GLY A 459 -2.74 5.64 -0.99
CA GLY A 459 -2.77 6.78 -0.05
C GLY A 459 -1.41 7.08 0.60
N ASP A 460 -0.64 6.05 0.95
CA ASP A 460 0.70 6.21 1.55
C ASP A 460 1.70 6.89 0.61
N LEU A 461 1.61 6.65 -0.71
CA LEU A 461 2.53 7.24 -1.69
C LEU A 461 1.96 8.51 -2.36
N SER A 462 0.68 8.56 -2.73
CA SER A 462 0.12 9.75 -3.40
C SER A 462 -0.34 10.84 -2.43
N GLY A 463 -0.52 10.53 -1.15
CA GLY A 463 -1.19 11.40 -0.16
C GLY A 463 -2.72 11.42 -0.27
N GLU A 464 -3.28 10.82 -1.32
CA GLU A 464 -4.72 10.77 -1.61
C GLU A 464 -5.21 9.31 -1.65
N TYR A 465 -6.05 8.93 -0.69
CA TYR A 465 -6.78 7.66 -0.73
C TYR A 465 -7.92 7.75 -1.75
N ASP A 466 -8.20 6.66 -2.47
CA ASP A 466 -9.40 6.59 -3.32
C ASP A 466 -10.63 6.23 -2.43
N PRO A 467 -11.59 7.15 -2.24
CA PRO A 467 -12.73 6.90 -1.35
C PRO A 467 -13.71 5.89 -1.96
N GLY A 468 -13.74 5.75 -3.29
CA GLY A 468 -14.54 4.73 -3.97
C GLY A 468 -14.04 3.34 -3.63
N PHE A 469 -12.72 3.14 -3.72
CA PHE A 469 -12.03 1.91 -3.31
C PHE A 469 -12.30 1.54 -1.86
N LYS A 470 -12.26 2.52 -0.94
CA LYS A 470 -12.54 2.26 0.48
C LYS A 470 -13.94 1.65 0.66
N VAL A 471 -14.99 2.33 0.19
CA VAL A 471 -16.39 1.86 0.34
C VAL A 471 -16.59 0.49 -0.31
N GLN A 472 -15.95 0.29 -1.45
CA GLN A 472 -15.93 -0.97 -2.19
C GLN A 472 -15.35 -2.13 -1.36
N ILE A 473 -14.19 -1.93 -0.72
CA ILE A 473 -13.57 -2.92 0.19
C ILE A 473 -14.44 -3.14 1.44
N GLU A 474 -15.07 -2.10 1.97
CA GLU A 474 -16.01 -2.22 3.12
C GLU A 474 -17.20 -3.13 2.76
N ASN A 475 -17.76 -3.03 1.55
CA ASN A 475 -18.80 -3.95 1.07
C ASN A 475 -18.29 -5.41 0.98
N MET A 476 -17.04 -5.63 0.56
CA MET A 476 -16.43 -6.98 0.58
C MET A 476 -16.37 -7.54 2.01
N VAL A 477 -15.93 -6.70 2.97
CA VAL A 477 -15.86 -7.08 4.39
C VAL A 477 -17.24 -7.37 4.96
N ASP A 478 -18.27 -6.61 4.56
CA ASP A 478 -19.65 -6.83 4.97
C ASP A 478 -20.19 -8.18 4.48
N PHE A 479 -19.89 -8.60 3.24
CA PHE A 479 -20.23 -9.96 2.80
C PHE A 479 -19.44 -11.03 3.59
N ALA A 480 -18.13 -10.85 3.75
CA ALA A 480 -17.29 -11.77 4.51
C ALA A 480 -17.77 -11.92 5.97
N ALA A 481 -18.25 -10.84 6.59
CA ALA A 481 -18.90 -10.85 7.90
C ALA A 481 -20.18 -11.72 7.88
N HIS A 482 -21.03 -11.57 6.87
CA HIS A 482 -22.26 -12.38 6.76
C HIS A 482 -22.01 -13.87 6.46
N LEU A 483 -20.82 -14.27 6.01
CA LEU A 483 -20.44 -15.69 5.92
C LEU A 483 -20.05 -16.33 7.26
N ILE A 484 -19.70 -15.55 8.28
CA ILE A 484 -19.08 -16.10 9.49
C ILE A 484 -20.07 -16.83 10.40
N TYR A 485 -19.63 -18.01 10.84
CA TYR A 485 -20.26 -18.83 11.87
C TYR A 485 -19.82 -18.40 13.29
N PRO A 486 -20.60 -18.69 14.34
CA PRO A 486 -20.25 -18.43 15.75
C PRO A 486 -18.85 -18.86 16.22
N ASP A 487 -18.28 -19.91 15.63
CA ASP A 487 -16.95 -20.42 15.95
C ASP A 487 -15.79 -19.65 15.28
N GLY A 488 -16.11 -18.69 14.40
CA GLY A 488 -15.14 -17.90 13.62
C GLY A 488 -14.76 -18.51 12.26
N GLY A 489 -15.32 -19.66 11.90
CA GLY A 489 -15.26 -20.25 10.56
C GLY A 489 -16.28 -19.67 9.59
N ALA A 490 -16.40 -20.30 8.42
CA ALA A 490 -17.32 -19.92 7.33
C ALA A 490 -17.63 -21.14 6.44
N PRO A 491 -18.65 -21.09 5.56
CA PRO A 491 -18.89 -22.11 4.55
C PRO A 491 -17.65 -22.36 3.68
N ALA A 492 -17.37 -23.64 3.39
CA ALA A 492 -16.26 -24.06 2.54
C ALA A 492 -16.60 -23.94 1.04
N MET A 493 -17.10 -22.77 0.63
CA MET A 493 -17.47 -22.42 -0.74
C MET A 493 -16.26 -22.47 -1.69
N GLY A 494 -16.39 -23.21 -2.80
CA GLY A 494 -15.35 -23.37 -3.81
C GLY A 494 -14.07 -24.04 -3.28
N ASP A 495 -12.90 -23.61 -3.78
CA ASP A 495 -11.56 -23.99 -3.30
C ASP A 495 -11.29 -23.41 -1.89
N SER A 496 -12.15 -23.73 -0.91
CA SER A 496 -12.02 -23.40 0.51
C SER A 496 -12.01 -24.66 1.35
N ASN A 497 -11.19 -24.68 2.41
CA ASN A 497 -11.01 -25.86 3.25
C ASN A 497 -12.24 -26.12 4.13
N TYR A 498 -12.66 -27.38 4.22
CA TYR A 498 -13.65 -27.81 5.21
C TYR A 498 -13.15 -27.57 6.65
N GLY A 499 -14.02 -27.05 7.52
CA GLY A 499 -13.74 -26.89 8.95
C GLY A 499 -12.70 -25.81 9.31
N ASP A 500 -12.45 -24.83 8.43
CA ASP A 500 -11.46 -23.77 8.65
C ASP A 500 -11.98 -22.66 9.57
N THR A 501 -11.76 -22.81 10.88
CA THR A 501 -12.10 -21.80 11.91
C THR A 501 -11.15 -20.58 11.90
N GLY A 502 -10.21 -20.50 10.96
CA GLY A 502 -9.27 -19.38 10.83
C GLY A 502 -9.83 -18.16 10.09
N TYR A 503 -11.06 -18.25 9.56
CA TYR A 503 -11.64 -17.25 8.65
C TYR A 503 -11.70 -15.84 9.25
N LEU A 504 -12.35 -15.68 10.42
CA LEU A 504 -12.46 -14.40 11.12
C LEU A 504 -11.09 -13.79 11.46
N LYS A 505 -10.10 -14.63 11.83
CA LYS A 505 -8.73 -14.18 12.11
C LYS A 505 -8.07 -13.61 10.86
N ARG A 506 -8.22 -14.27 9.71
CA ARG A 506 -7.68 -13.79 8.42
C ARG A 506 -8.38 -12.52 7.95
N LEU A 507 -9.71 -12.42 8.07
CA LEU A 507 -10.47 -11.22 7.72
C LEU A 507 -9.98 -9.98 8.50
N ASN A 508 -9.88 -10.09 9.83
CA ASN A 508 -9.36 -9.00 10.68
C ASN A 508 -7.92 -8.60 10.30
N ALA A 509 -7.04 -9.57 10.04
CA ALA A 509 -5.67 -9.30 9.60
C ALA A 509 -5.61 -8.64 8.21
N SER A 510 -6.55 -8.94 7.32
CA SER A 510 -6.63 -8.36 5.97
C SER A 510 -6.93 -6.87 5.96
N ILE A 511 -7.61 -6.34 6.99
CA ILE A 511 -8.01 -4.92 7.07
C ILE A 511 -7.31 -4.09 8.15
N SER A 512 -6.58 -4.75 9.07
CA SER A 512 -5.90 -4.09 10.20
C SER A 512 -5.01 -2.92 9.74
N ASN A 513 -5.17 -1.76 10.40
CA ASN A 513 -4.45 -0.51 10.12
C ASN A 513 -4.59 0.07 8.70
N LYS A 514 -5.69 -0.26 7.98
CA LYS A 514 -5.94 0.22 6.59
C LYS A 514 -7.13 1.16 6.45
N GLY A 515 -7.71 1.61 7.56
CA GLY A 515 -8.83 2.57 7.57
C GLY A 515 -10.17 2.04 7.07
N ILE A 516 -10.28 0.73 6.82
CA ILE A 516 -11.50 -0.01 6.44
C ILE A 516 -12.31 -0.32 7.71
N GLN A 517 -13.63 -0.13 7.67
CA GLN A 517 -14.55 -0.31 8.80
C GLN A 517 -15.76 -1.14 8.39
N SER A 518 -16.28 -1.95 9.31
CA SER A 518 -17.53 -2.70 9.11
C SER A 518 -18.22 -2.92 10.45
N GLY A 519 -19.43 -2.35 10.59
CA GLY A 519 -20.22 -2.54 11.80
C GLY A 519 -20.65 -3.99 12.01
N TYR A 520 -20.83 -4.75 10.92
CA TYR A 520 -21.13 -6.18 10.98
C TYR A 520 -19.92 -6.99 11.49
N LEU A 521 -18.70 -6.63 11.08
CA LEU A 521 -17.49 -7.26 11.61
C LEU A 521 -17.24 -6.89 13.08
N ASP A 522 -17.54 -5.66 13.50
CA ASP A 522 -17.50 -5.25 14.92
C ASP A 522 -18.50 -6.07 15.77
N TYR A 523 -19.67 -6.38 15.21
CA TYR A 523 -20.67 -7.26 15.86
C TYR A 523 -20.14 -8.68 16.03
N ILE A 524 -19.49 -9.26 15.03
CA ILE A 524 -18.86 -10.58 15.13
C ILE A 524 -17.71 -10.57 16.14
N ASN A 525 -16.80 -9.61 16.04
CA ASN A 525 -15.64 -9.46 16.92
C ASN A 525 -16.02 -9.30 18.39
N THR A 526 -17.20 -8.72 18.67
CA THR A 526 -17.73 -8.55 20.03
C THR A 526 -18.75 -9.62 20.43
N ARG A 527 -18.93 -10.70 19.65
CA ARG A 527 -19.94 -11.76 19.88
C ARG A 527 -21.35 -11.21 20.10
N GLY A 528 -21.72 -10.22 19.28
CA GLY A 528 -23.02 -9.56 19.27
C GLY A 528 -23.24 -8.46 20.31
N ASN A 529 -22.21 -8.06 21.07
CA ASN A 529 -22.36 -7.06 22.14
C ASN A 529 -22.28 -5.60 21.67
N ASN A 530 -21.76 -5.31 20.47
CA ASN A 530 -21.63 -3.97 19.89
C ASN A 530 -21.73 -4.04 18.36
N GLY A 531 -21.66 -2.92 17.64
CA GLY A 531 -21.69 -2.89 16.17
C GLY A 531 -23.08 -3.06 15.56
N THR A 532 -23.12 -3.35 14.26
CA THR A 532 -24.36 -3.55 13.48
C THR A 532 -24.76 -5.03 13.50
N PRO A 533 -25.95 -5.40 14.01
CA PRO A 533 -26.42 -6.78 13.95
C PRO A 533 -26.48 -7.32 12.52
N LEU A 534 -26.01 -8.57 12.33
CA LEU A 534 -26.09 -9.27 11.04
C LEU A 534 -27.54 -9.37 10.54
N LEU A 535 -27.73 -9.30 9.23
CA LEU A 535 -29.03 -9.45 8.61
C LEU A 535 -29.57 -10.89 8.76
N ASN A 536 -30.87 -11.01 9.06
CA ASN A 536 -31.58 -12.30 9.11
C ASN A 536 -31.66 -12.97 7.72
N ALA A 537 -31.63 -12.17 6.65
CA ALA A 537 -31.42 -12.62 5.28
C ALA A 537 -30.47 -11.62 4.59
N TYR A 538 -29.22 -12.04 4.36
CA TYR A 538 -28.30 -11.34 3.47
C TYR A 538 -28.44 -11.93 2.06
N VAL A 539 -28.59 -11.09 1.03
CA VAL A 539 -28.98 -11.53 -0.32
C VAL A 539 -28.17 -10.78 -1.38
N SER A 540 -27.54 -11.54 -2.28
CA SER A 540 -27.00 -11.02 -3.53
C SER A 540 -27.54 -11.85 -4.69
N THR A 541 -28.52 -11.32 -5.43
CA THR A 541 -29.04 -11.96 -6.64
C THR A 541 -28.09 -11.82 -7.84
N SER A 542 -27.17 -10.84 -7.83
CA SER A 542 -26.14 -10.65 -8.87
C SER A 542 -25.04 -11.72 -8.85
N SER A 543 -24.70 -12.19 -7.64
CA SER A 543 -23.72 -13.26 -7.41
C SER A 543 -24.39 -14.61 -7.14
N GLY A 544 -25.64 -14.60 -6.67
CA GLY A 544 -26.48 -15.78 -6.41
C GLY A 544 -26.41 -16.34 -5.00
N TYR A 545 -25.96 -15.55 -4.02
CA TYR A 545 -25.76 -16.02 -2.64
C TYR A 545 -26.85 -15.52 -1.70
N ALA A 546 -27.36 -16.42 -0.86
CA ALA A 546 -28.20 -16.08 0.30
C ALA A 546 -27.58 -16.62 1.59
N ILE A 547 -27.60 -15.83 2.66
CA ILE A 547 -27.29 -16.28 4.01
C ILE A 547 -28.46 -15.95 4.93
N ILE A 548 -29.07 -17.00 5.49
CA ILE A 548 -30.26 -16.93 6.35
C ILE A 548 -29.84 -17.21 7.80
N ARG A 549 -30.36 -16.38 8.71
CA ARG A 549 -30.27 -16.48 10.17
C ARG A 549 -31.68 -16.28 10.73
N PRO A 550 -32.47 -17.35 10.90
CA PRO A 550 -33.92 -17.23 11.12
C PRO A 550 -34.29 -16.87 12.57
N GLU A 551 -33.41 -17.20 13.51
CA GLU A 551 -33.67 -17.14 14.94
C GLU A 551 -34.06 -15.76 15.47
N VAL A 552 -34.76 -15.82 16.60
CA VAL A 552 -35.12 -14.68 17.42
C VAL A 552 -34.73 -15.03 18.87
N ASP A 553 -34.09 -14.08 19.56
CA ASP A 553 -33.66 -14.20 20.95
C ASP A 553 -32.73 -15.39 21.27
N SER A 554 -31.70 -15.61 20.44
CA SER A 554 -30.58 -16.54 20.68
C SER A 554 -29.30 -15.85 21.18
N THR A 555 -28.51 -16.58 21.98
CA THR A 555 -27.13 -16.20 22.33
C THR A 555 -26.19 -16.31 21.12
N TRP A 556 -24.95 -15.83 21.21
CA TRP A 556 -24.00 -15.86 20.09
C TRP A 556 -23.72 -17.30 19.62
N GLU A 557 -23.45 -18.20 20.57
CA GLU A 557 -23.11 -19.60 20.32
C GLU A 557 -24.31 -20.41 19.77
N GLU A 558 -25.54 -20.04 20.12
CA GLU A 558 -26.75 -20.72 19.63
C GLU A 558 -27.06 -20.42 18.14
N LYS A 559 -26.44 -19.41 17.51
CA LYS A 559 -26.85 -18.90 16.19
C LYS A 559 -26.73 -19.90 15.03
N MET A 560 -27.86 -20.25 14.43
CA MET A 560 -27.95 -20.84 13.10
C MET A 560 -27.40 -19.91 12.02
N VAL A 561 -26.68 -20.50 11.07
CA VAL A 561 -26.35 -19.91 9.77
C VAL A 561 -26.65 -20.94 8.66
N LEU A 562 -27.57 -20.59 7.77
CA LEU A 562 -27.90 -21.33 6.55
C LEU A 562 -27.36 -20.57 5.34
N PHE A 563 -26.34 -21.13 4.66
CA PHE A 563 -25.78 -20.57 3.42
C PHE A 563 -26.35 -21.31 2.21
N PHE A 564 -26.67 -20.59 1.13
CA PHE A 564 -27.21 -21.13 -0.11
C PHE A 564 -26.52 -20.51 -1.32
N ASP A 565 -26.05 -21.36 -2.24
CA ASP A 565 -25.53 -20.98 -3.55
C ASP A 565 -26.56 -21.30 -4.64
N ALA A 566 -27.07 -20.27 -5.31
CA ALA A 566 -27.84 -20.36 -6.54
C ALA A 566 -27.27 -19.37 -7.58
N GLY A 567 -25.95 -19.34 -7.69
CA GLY A 567 -25.19 -18.40 -8.51
C GLY A 567 -24.74 -18.91 -9.87
N LYS A 568 -23.78 -18.16 -10.42
CA LYS A 568 -23.23 -18.44 -11.75
C LYS A 568 -22.50 -19.77 -11.74
N LYS A 569 -22.50 -20.47 -12.87
CA LYS A 569 -21.78 -21.74 -13.02
C LYS A 569 -20.29 -21.56 -12.74
N ARG A 570 -19.60 -22.67 -12.56
CA ARG A 570 -18.18 -22.70 -12.19
C ARG A 570 -17.30 -21.85 -13.12
N PHE A 571 -16.62 -20.86 -12.54
CA PHE A 571 -15.55 -20.11 -13.17
C PHE A 571 -14.17 -20.49 -12.60
N SER A 572 -13.58 -19.64 -11.75
CA SER A 572 -12.18 -19.73 -11.30
C SER A 572 -11.98 -20.74 -10.17
N HIS A 573 -12.25 -20.31 -8.92
CA HIS A 573 -12.10 -21.11 -7.71
C HIS A 573 -13.44 -21.64 -7.18
N GLY A 574 -14.55 -21.37 -7.87
CA GLY A 574 -15.85 -21.99 -7.59
C GLY A 574 -15.89 -23.46 -7.98
N HIS A 575 -16.97 -24.13 -7.58
CA HIS A 575 -17.26 -25.52 -7.92
C HIS A 575 -18.50 -25.60 -8.84
N ASP A 576 -18.85 -26.80 -9.30
CA ASP A 576 -20.10 -27.10 -10.00
C ASP A 576 -21.15 -27.51 -8.95
N ASP A 577 -21.53 -26.55 -8.10
CA ASP A 577 -22.33 -26.73 -6.89
C ASP A 577 -23.63 -25.92 -6.88
N SER A 578 -24.22 -25.63 -8.04
CA SER A 578 -25.49 -24.91 -8.10
C SER A 578 -26.59 -25.56 -7.25
N LEU A 579 -27.29 -24.72 -6.49
CA LEU A 579 -28.34 -25.07 -5.52
C LEU A 579 -27.83 -25.81 -4.26
N ASN A 580 -26.51 -25.84 -4.03
CA ASN A 580 -25.89 -26.31 -2.80
C ASN A 580 -26.23 -25.43 -1.60
N PHE A 581 -26.20 -26.01 -0.40
CA PHE A 581 -26.40 -25.30 0.86
C PHE A 581 -25.58 -25.92 1.98
N THR A 582 -25.32 -25.14 3.04
CA THR A 582 -24.72 -25.63 4.30
C THR A 582 -25.51 -25.11 5.49
N LEU A 583 -25.55 -25.90 6.56
CA LEU A 583 -26.28 -25.60 7.79
C LEU A 583 -25.34 -25.71 8.98
N PHE A 584 -25.15 -24.60 9.69
CA PHE A 584 -24.50 -24.51 10.99
C PHE A 584 -25.55 -24.10 12.04
N ASP A 585 -25.51 -24.69 13.24
CA ASP A 585 -26.48 -24.52 14.34
C ASP A 585 -25.82 -24.90 15.68
N ASP A 586 -26.23 -24.31 16.81
CA ASP A 586 -25.76 -24.64 18.17
C ASP A 586 -24.23 -24.85 18.26
N ASN A 587 -23.48 -23.88 17.72
CA ASN A 587 -22.02 -23.86 17.60
C ASN A 587 -21.40 -25.12 16.95
N ARG A 588 -22.06 -25.74 15.96
CA ARG A 588 -21.50 -26.85 15.16
C ARG A 588 -22.03 -26.92 13.71
N PRO A 589 -21.23 -27.45 12.77
CA PRO A 589 -21.72 -27.80 11.44
C PRO A 589 -22.67 -29.02 11.50
N ILE A 590 -23.82 -28.94 10.81
CA ILE A 590 -24.76 -30.05 10.60
C ILE A 590 -24.62 -30.57 9.18
N VAL A 591 -24.98 -29.74 8.19
CA VAL A 591 -24.87 -30.04 6.75
C VAL A 591 -23.69 -29.26 6.19
N VAL A 592 -22.76 -29.94 5.54
CA VAL A 592 -21.42 -29.41 5.23
C VAL A 592 -21.14 -29.44 3.75
N ASP A 593 -20.28 -28.54 3.30
CA ASP A 593 -19.62 -28.70 2.01
C ASP A 593 -18.40 -29.60 2.14
N SER A 594 -18.07 -30.35 1.09
CA SER A 594 -16.83 -31.15 1.04
C SER A 594 -15.57 -30.26 1.02
N GLY A 595 -15.68 -29.04 0.51
CA GLY A 595 -14.58 -28.10 0.35
C GLY A 595 -13.58 -28.50 -0.75
N GLY A 596 -12.61 -27.63 -0.97
CA GLY A 596 -11.57 -27.77 -2.00
C GLY A 596 -10.31 -26.97 -1.65
N PRO A 597 -9.26 -26.98 -2.49
CA PRO A 597 -9.15 -27.58 -3.83
C PRO A 597 -8.72 -29.06 -3.84
N TYR A 598 -8.50 -29.69 -2.67
CA TYR A 598 -7.63 -30.86 -2.51
C TYR A 598 -6.22 -30.61 -3.10
N ILE A 599 -5.94 -30.98 -4.36
CA ILE A 599 -4.65 -30.69 -5.04
C ILE A 599 -4.93 -30.29 -6.51
N TYR A 600 -4.56 -29.06 -6.88
CA TYR A 600 -4.81 -28.44 -8.19
C TYR A 600 -4.47 -29.29 -9.42
N SER A 601 -3.38 -30.06 -9.35
CA SER A 601 -2.80 -30.82 -10.47
C SER A 601 -3.22 -32.29 -10.52
N THR A 602 -4.19 -32.71 -9.72
CA THR A 602 -4.57 -34.13 -9.57
C THR A 602 -5.97 -34.41 -10.07
N GLU A 603 -6.20 -35.61 -10.60
CA GLU A 603 -7.52 -36.06 -11.07
C GLU A 603 -8.55 -36.02 -9.93
N GLN A 604 -8.15 -36.36 -8.70
CA GLN A 604 -9.01 -36.38 -7.51
C GLN A 604 -9.71 -35.04 -7.22
N ARG A 605 -9.17 -33.90 -7.68
CA ARG A 605 -9.83 -32.58 -7.60
C ARG A 605 -11.14 -32.52 -8.38
N ALA A 606 -11.33 -33.38 -9.38
CA ALA A 606 -12.57 -33.48 -10.15
C ALA A 606 -13.76 -33.93 -9.29
N TYR A 607 -13.56 -34.76 -8.25
CA TYR A 607 -14.64 -35.09 -7.32
C TYR A 607 -15.10 -33.84 -6.55
N TYR A 608 -14.18 -33.17 -5.86
CA TYR A 608 -14.46 -32.03 -4.99
C TYR A 608 -15.15 -30.87 -5.71
N ARG A 609 -14.86 -30.68 -7.01
CA ARG A 609 -15.50 -29.64 -7.84
C ARG A 609 -16.82 -30.06 -8.47
N SER A 610 -17.21 -31.32 -8.38
CA SER A 610 -18.42 -31.85 -9.03
C SER A 610 -19.60 -31.91 -8.07
N LYS A 611 -20.83 -31.84 -8.59
CA LYS A 611 -22.08 -31.97 -7.82
C LYS A 611 -22.11 -33.11 -6.80
N TYR A 612 -21.40 -34.21 -7.06
CA TYR A 612 -21.32 -35.36 -6.14
C TYR A 612 -20.65 -35.05 -4.80
N ALA A 613 -19.91 -33.94 -4.66
CA ALA A 613 -19.31 -33.47 -3.41
C ALA A 613 -20.15 -32.41 -2.67
N HIS A 614 -21.34 -32.08 -3.20
CA HIS A 614 -22.18 -30.97 -2.75
C HIS A 614 -23.60 -31.41 -2.39
N ASN A 615 -24.30 -30.58 -1.61
CA ASN A 615 -25.65 -30.88 -1.15
C ASN A 615 -26.68 -30.49 -2.21
N THR A 616 -26.70 -31.15 -3.36
CA THR A 616 -27.55 -30.78 -4.51
C THR A 616 -28.23 -32.01 -5.16
N LEU A 617 -28.96 -31.78 -6.24
CA LEU A 617 -29.58 -32.80 -7.07
C LEU A 617 -28.73 -33.03 -8.33
N VAL A 618 -28.30 -34.26 -8.55
CA VAL A 618 -27.70 -34.70 -9.82
C VAL A 618 -28.79 -35.28 -10.70
N ILE A 619 -28.81 -34.86 -11.97
CA ILE A 619 -29.76 -35.32 -13.00
C ILE A 619 -28.98 -36.07 -14.07
N ASP A 620 -29.35 -37.33 -14.33
CA ASP A 620 -28.74 -38.21 -15.33
C ASP A 620 -27.20 -38.33 -15.23
N GLY A 621 -26.67 -38.31 -14.01
CA GLY A 621 -25.23 -38.39 -13.73
C GLY A 621 -24.40 -37.18 -14.19
N GLU A 622 -25.04 -36.03 -14.45
CA GLU A 622 -24.35 -34.81 -14.81
C GLU A 622 -23.51 -34.26 -13.65
N LYS A 623 -22.22 -34.03 -13.91
CA LYS A 623 -21.25 -33.62 -12.87
C LYS A 623 -21.03 -32.12 -12.79
N GLU A 624 -21.29 -31.42 -13.89
CA GLU A 624 -20.97 -30.02 -14.09
C GLU A 624 -22.23 -29.15 -14.19
N ASP A 625 -22.10 -27.84 -13.98
CA ASP A 625 -23.20 -26.91 -14.19
C ASP A 625 -23.25 -26.37 -15.63
N LEU A 626 -24.20 -26.91 -16.39
CA LEU A 626 -24.35 -26.60 -17.82
C LEU A 626 -24.77 -25.14 -18.09
N ASN A 627 -25.45 -24.51 -17.14
CA ASN A 627 -25.95 -23.13 -17.18
C ASN A 627 -25.75 -22.46 -15.82
N ASP A 628 -25.86 -21.14 -15.76
CA ASP A 628 -25.93 -20.42 -14.49
C ASP A 628 -27.22 -20.77 -13.73
N ALA A 629 -27.15 -20.85 -12.40
CA ALA A 629 -28.32 -20.79 -11.55
C ALA A 629 -28.76 -19.33 -11.33
N ILE A 630 -29.98 -19.18 -10.80
CA ILE A 630 -30.60 -17.89 -10.49
C ILE A 630 -31.17 -17.96 -9.07
N LEU A 631 -30.65 -17.12 -8.18
CA LEU A 631 -31.29 -16.76 -6.93
C LEU A 631 -32.38 -15.72 -7.21
N HIS A 632 -33.64 -16.11 -7.06
CA HIS A 632 -34.78 -15.22 -7.30
C HIS A 632 -35.07 -14.30 -6.11
N GLU A 633 -35.19 -14.90 -4.93
CA GLU A 633 -35.57 -14.21 -3.70
C GLU A 633 -35.01 -14.96 -2.49
N ALA A 634 -34.64 -14.22 -1.45
CA ALA A 634 -34.50 -14.74 -0.11
C ALA A 634 -34.96 -13.67 0.90
N THR A 635 -35.70 -14.07 1.93
CA THR A 635 -36.29 -13.12 2.89
C THR A 635 -36.73 -13.82 4.18
N CYS A 636 -37.13 -13.03 5.17
CA CYS A 636 -37.68 -13.50 6.44
C CYS A 636 -39.08 -12.91 6.67
N LEU A 637 -40.07 -13.78 6.82
CA LEU A 637 -41.41 -13.47 7.31
C LEU A 637 -41.45 -13.61 8.85
N GLU A 638 -42.62 -13.54 9.45
CA GLU A 638 -42.78 -13.61 10.91
C GLU A 638 -42.37 -15.00 11.47
N GLU A 639 -42.85 -16.08 10.86
CA GLU A 639 -42.68 -17.45 11.34
C GLU A 639 -41.51 -18.22 10.69
N PHE A 640 -41.08 -17.82 9.49
CA PHE A 640 -40.05 -18.52 8.71
C PHE A 640 -39.24 -17.56 7.83
N CYS A 641 -38.02 -17.98 7.48
CA CYS A 641 -37.23 -17.40 6.40
C CYS A 641 -37.14 -18.38 5.24
N TYR A 642 -36.93 -17.89 4.02
CA TYR A 642 -36.78 -18.75 2.85
C TYR A 642 -35.79 -18.19 1.81
N ALA A 643 -35.34 -19.06 0.92
CA ALA A 643 -34.62 -18.73 -0.31
C ALA A 643 -35.12 -19.57 -1.49
N ILE A 644 -35.18 -18.99 -2.69
CA ILE A 644 -35.63 -19.63 -3.93
C ILE A 644 -34.50 -19.57 -4.96
N GLY A 645 -33.94 -20.73 -5.31
CA GLY A 645 -32.94 -20.89 -6.37
C GLY A 645 -33.43 -21.78 -7.49
N GLN A 646 -32.98 -21.52 -8.71
CA GLN A 646 -33.31 -22.32 -9.89
C GLN A 646 -32.12 -22.54 -10.81
N ILE A 647 -32.09 -23.69 -11.47
CA ILE A 647 -31.20 -23.95 -12.59
C ILE A 647 -31.92 -24.77 -13.67
N ASN A 648 -31.67 -24.44 -14.94
CA ASN A 648 -32.15 -25.23 -16.08
C ASN A 648 -30.98 -26.07 -16.61
N GLN A 649 -31.11 -27.40 -16.61
CA GLN A 649 -30.10 -28.31 -17.15
C GLN A 649 -30.78 -29.35 -18.03
N ARG A 650 -30.23 -29.60 -19.23
CA ARG A 650 -30.78 -30.58 -20.19
C ARG A 650 -32.30 -30.43 -20.41
N GLU A 651 -32.74 -29.19 -20.66
CA GLU A 651 -34.15 -28.80 -20.85
C GLU A 651 -35.07 -29.07 -19.65
N THR A 652 -34.49 -29.30 -18.47
CA THR A 652 -35.17 -29.65 -17.23
C THR A 652 -34.92 -28.56 -16.19
N LEU A 653 -36.01 -27.90 -15.75
CA LEU A 653 -35.94 -26.88 -14.71
C LEU A 653 -35.95 -27.54 -13.33
N HIS A 654 -34.85 -27.40 -12.60
CA HIS A 654 -34.75 -27.72 -11.18
C HIS A 654 -34.92 -26.45 -10.37
N THR A 655 -35.94 -26.44 -9.50
CA THR A 655 -36.16 -25.40 -8.49
C THR A 655 -35.86 -25.98 -7.11
N ARG A 656 -35.09 -25.25 -6.32
CA ARG A 656 -34.90 -25.52 -4.90
C ARG A 656 -35.40 -24.36 -4.06
N ILE A 657 -36.15 -24.69 -3.03
CA ILE A 657 -36.59 -23.74 -2.01
C ILE A 657 -36.05 -24.23 -0.67
N LEU A 658 -35.33 -23.36 0.03
CA LEU A 658 -34.99 -23.57 1.43
C LEU A 658 -35.98 -22.79 2.29
N VAL A 659 -36.48 -23.39 3.36
CA VAL A 659 -37.30 -22.72 4.39
C VAL A 659 -36.73 -23.05 5.76
N ALA A 660 -36.46 -22.05 6.59
CA ALA A 660 -35.97 -22.22 7.96
C ALA A 660 -36.94 -21.57 8.95
N SER A 661 -37.41 -22.34 9.93
CA SER A 661 -38.37 -21.87 10.95
C SER A 661 -37.73 -20.87 11.91
N ARG A 662 -38.43 -19.77 12.24
CA ARG A 662 -37.97 -18.73 13.17
C ARG A 662 -38.30 -19.07 14.62
N ASN A 663 -37.78 -20.19 15.09
CA ASN A 663 -37.89 -20.63 16.48
C ASN A 663 -36.48 -20.96 17.04
N LYS A 664 -36.39 -21.49 18.27
CA LYS A 664 -35.11 -21.77 18.97
C LYS A 664 -34.45 -23.11 18.62
N GLN A 665 -35.01 -23.92 17.73
CA GLN A 665 -34.47 -25.22 17.36
C GLN A 665 -34.36 -25.31 15.84
N ALA A 666 -33.15 -25.58 15.34
CA ALA A 666 -32.94 -25.70 13.91
C ALA A 666 -33.91 -26.71 13.27
N THR A 667 -34.79 -26.19 12.42
CA THR A 667 -35.62 -26.96 11.51
C THR A 667 -35.59 -26.28 10.15
N VAL A 668 -34.98 -26.97 9.19
CA VAL A 668 -34.82 -26.51 7.81
C VAL A 668 -35.50 -27.50 6.89
N TYR A 669 -36.33 -26.97 6.01
CA TYR A 669 -37.02 -27.70 4.97
C TYR A 669 -36.37 -27.37 3.61
N ILE A 670 -36.11 -28.40 2.82
CA ILE A 670 -35.58 -28.28 1.46
C ILE A 670 -36.61 -28.89 0.52
N PHE A 671 -37.26 -28.03 -0.25
CA PHE A 671 -38.20 -28.44 -1.29
C PHE A 671 -37.51 -28.41 -2.65
N ASP A 672 -37.25 -29.59 -3.20
CA ASP A 672 -36.76 -29.76 -4.56
C ASP A 672 -37.95 -30.08 -5.48
N HIS A 673 -38.02 -29.37 -6.61
CA HIS A 673 -39.05 -29.58 -7.62
C HIS A 673 -38.45 -29.57 -9.02
N VAL A 674 -38.72 -30.64 -9.77
CA VAL A 674 -38.29 -30.86 -11.14
C VAL A 674 -39.51 -31.29 -11.97
N SER A 675 -39.78 -30.54 -13.04
CA SER A 675 -40.80 -30.88 -14.03
C SER A 675 -40.13 -31.12 -15.37
N SER A 676 -40.34 -32.30 -15.95
CA SER A 676 -39.81 -32.67 -17.27
C SER A 676 -40.80 -33.51 -18.06
N THR A 677 -40.74 -33.39 -19.39
CA THR A 677 -41.48 -34.27 -20.30
C THR A 677 -40.79 -35.62 -20.50
N ASN A 678 -39.49 -35.69 -20.22
CA ASN A 678 -38.64 -36.87 -20.34
C ASN A 678 -38.46 -37.55 -18.98
N SER A 679 -38.03 -38.81 -18.98
CA SER A 679 -37.71 -39.51 -17.73
C SER A 679 -36.21 -39.37 -17.47
N HIS A 680 -35.86 -38.98 -16.24
CA HIS A 680 -34.49 -38.78 -15.79
C HIS A 680 -34.20 -39.66 -14.58
N ASN A 681 -32.91 -39.93 -14.35
CA ASN A 681 -32.40 -40.45 -13.09
C ASN A 681 -32.08 -39.27 -12.17
N PHE A 682 -32.53 -39.34 -10.92
CA PHE A 682 -32.36 -38.32 -9.91
C PHE A 682 -31.54 -38.88 -8.76
N GLU A 683 -30.49 -38.15 -8.36
CA GLU A 683 -29.63 -38.48 -7.23
C GLU A 683 -29.54 -37.26 -6.30
N LEU A 684 -30.27 -37.28 -5.19
CA LEU A 684 -30.30 -36.22 -4.18
C LEU A 684 -29.31 -36.56 -3.05
N ILE A 685 -28.39 -35.65 -2.74
CA ILE A 685 -27.21 -35.94 -1.90
C ILE A 685 -27.14 -34.98 -0.70
N TYR A 686 -26.83 -35.51 0.48
CA TYR A 686 -26.58 -34.73 1.70
C TYR A 686 -25.31 -35.21 2.42
N HIS A 687 -24.43 -34.26 2.74
CA HIS A 687 -23.14 -34.44 3.40
C HIS A 687 -23.18 -33.91 4.84
N PHE A 688 -22.65 -34.70 5.78
CA PHE A 688 -22.62 -34.38 7.20
C PHE A 688 -21.18 -34.24 7.71
N ALA A 689 -21.01 -33.60 8.87
CA ALA A 689 -19.70 -33.41 9.49
C ALA A 689 -18.93 -34.75 9.66
N ALA A 690 -17.61 -34.73 9.47
CA ALA A 690 -16.78 -35.96 9.45
C ALA A 690 -16.77 -36.76 10.76
N ASP A 691 -17.09 -36.11 11.88
CA ASP A 691 -17.19 -36.71 13.22
C ASP A 691 -18.64 -37.10 13.61
N SER A 692 -19.59 -37.00 12.67
CA SER A 692 -20.96 -37.47 12.84
C SER A 692 -21.14 -38.96 12.48
N HIS A 693 -22.27 -39.54 12.89
CA HIS A 693 -22.63 -40.92 12.57
C HIS A 693 -24.11 -41.04 12.18
N ILE A 694 -24.39 -41.77 11.09
CA ILE A 694 -25.76 -42.02 10.61
C ILE A 694 -26.30 -43.30 11.25
N GLN A 695 -27.25 -43.17 12.17
CA GLN A 695 -28.11 -44.25 12.63
C GLN A 695 -29.32 -44.35 11.69
N GLN A 696 -29.42 -45.48 10.98
CA GLN A 696 -30.45 -45.72 9.98
C GLN A 696 -31.77 -46.16 10.63
N GLU A 697 -32.91 -45.57 10.25
CA GLU A 697 -34.24 -46.06 10.64
C GLU A 697 -35.19 -46.14 9.43
N GLU A 698 -36.39 -46.70 9.62
CA GLU A 698 -37.28 -47.08 8.50
C GLU A 698 -37.74 -45.87 7.66
N LYS A 699 -37.93 -44.71 8.29
CA LYS A 699 -38.46 -43.48 7.64
C LYS A 699 -37.65 -42.21 7.87
N ILE A 700 -36.82 -42.19 8.91
CA ILE A 700 -36.05 -41.02 9.36
C ILE A 700 -34.66 -41.53 9.70
N ASP A 701 -33.62 -40.86 9.24
CA ASP A 701 -32.25 -41.19 9.62
C ASP A 701 -31.76 -40.19 10.69
N LYS A 702 -31.06 -40.71 11.70
CA LYS A 702 -30.53 -39.91 12.82
C LYS A 702 -29.05 -39.63 12.61
N ILE A 703 -28.70 -38.36 12.58
CA ILE A 703 -27.34 -37.85 12.50
C ILE A 703 -26.87 -37.56 13.92
N ILE A 704 -26.08 -38.47 14.47
CA ILE A 704 -25.47 -38.33 15.79
C ILE A 704 -24.23 -37.45 15.63
N LEU A 705 -24.27 -36.26 16.21
CA LEU A 705 -23.19 -35.26 16.19
C LEU A 705 -22.29 -35.41 17.43
N PRO A 706 -21.10 -34.76 17.45
CA PRO A 706 -20.27 -34.64 18.64
C PRO A 706 -21.06 -34.20 19.88
N GLY A 707 -20.68 -34.70 21.05
CA GLY A 707 -21.42 -34.46 22.30
C GLY A 707 -22.72 -35.25 22.47
N LYS A 708 -23.09 -36.11 21.51
CA LYS A 708 -24.36 -36.87 21.44
C LYS A 708 -25.60 -36.01 21.14
N CYS A 709 -25.42 -34.80 20.64
CA CYS A 709 -26.52 -34.08 20.00
C CYS A 709 -27.00 -34.88 18.79
N THR A 710 -28.31 -34.86 18.52
CA THR A 710 -28.90 -35.66 17.43
C THR A 710 -29.77 -34.76 16.56
N THR A 711 -29.43 -34.68 15.28
CA THR A 711 -30.28 -34.12 14.23
C THR A 711 -30.97 -35.28 13.51
N GLN A 712 -32.15 -35.04 12.97
CA GLN A 712 -32.90 -35.99 12.15
C GLN A 712 -32.97 -35.49 10.72
N ILE A 713 -32.93 -36.40 9.74
CA ILE A 713 -33.27 -36.12 8.35
C ILE A 713 -34.37 -37.07 7.89
N SER A 714 -35.45 -36.51 7.34
CA SER A 714 -36.52 -37.24 6.67
C SER A 714 -36.69 -36.70 5.25
N VAL A 715 -37.04 -37.55 4.29
CA VAL A 715 -37.30 -37.14 2.90
C VAL A 715 -38.58 -37.78 2.41
N LEU A 716 -39.58 -36.95 2.12
CA LEU A 716 -40.80 -37.32 1.41
C LEU A 716 -40.62 -37.01 -0.08
N SER A 717 -41.17 -37.84 -0.96
CA SER A 717 -41.20 -37.60 -2.41
C SER A 717 -42.44 -38.23 -3.04
N ASN A 718 -42.86 -37.74 -4.22
CA ASN A 718 -43.85 -38.41 -5.07
C ASN A 718 -43.33 -39.74 -5.66
N LEU A 719 -42.02 -39.93 -5.73
CA LEU A 719 -41.40 -41.14 -6.26
C LEU A 719 -40.80 -41.97 -5.13
N SER A 720 -40.82 -43.29 -5.29
CA SER A 720 -40.08 -44.18 -4.39
C SER A 720 -38.57 -43.97 -4.56
N MET A 721 -37.87 -43.71 -3.47
CA MET A 721 -36.42 -43.48 -3.46
C MET A 721 -35.68 -44.64 -2.80
N GLN A 722 -34.57 -45.05 -3.38
CA GLN A 722 -33.60 -45.94 -2.74
C GLN A 722 -32.58 -45.10 -1.95
N ARG A 723 -32.35 -45.44 -0.68
CA ARG A 723 -31.31 -44.84 0.16
C ARG A 723 -29.99 -45.59 0.03
N SER A 724 -28.89 -44.86 -0.12
CA SER A 724 -27.51 -45.35 -0.08
C SER A 724 -26.69 -44.50 0.89
N TYR A 725 -25.73 -45.12 1.57
CA TYR A 725 -24.93 -44.50 2.63
C TYR A 725 -23.44 -44.66 2.32
N TYR A 726 -22.67 -43.58 2.46
CA TYR A 726 -21.23 -43.58 2.21
C TYR A 726 -20.47 -42.97 3.39
N HIS A 727 -19.20 -43.36 3.52
CA HIS A 727 -18.27 -42.86 4.53
C HIS A 727 -16.83 -43.09 4.02
N GLY A 728 -16.44 -42.28 3.03
CA GLY A 728 -15.19 -42.42 2.28
C GLY A 728 -15.14 -43.65 1.36
N ASP A 729 -16.10 -43.81 0.44
CA ASP A 729 -15.98 -44.83 -0.62
C ASP A 729 -15.10 -44.30 -1.76
N SER A 730 -14.17 -45.13 -2.20
CA SER A 730 -13.15 -44.86 -3.22
C SER A 730 -12.93 -46.11 -4.06
N LYS A 731 -13.96 -46.51 -4.81
CA LYS A 731 -13.81 -47.52 -5.87
C LYS A 731 -12.91 -46.97 -6.99
N THR A 732 -12.31 -47.86 -7.77
CA THR A 732 -11.25 -47.58 -8.77
C THR A 732 -11.63 -46.69 -9.96
N GLU A 733 -12.79 -46.04 -9.93
CA GLU A 733 -13.23 -45.06 -10.93
C GLU A 733 -13.82 -43.85 -10.20
N GLU A 734 -13.36 -42.64 -10.51
CA GLU A 734 -13.75 -41.40 -9.83
C GLU A 734 -15.27 -41.11 -9.86
N LYS A 735 -16.00 -41.74 -10.78
CA LYS A 735 -17.48 -41.70 -10.83
C LYS A 735 -18.17 -42.28 -9.58
N ASN A 736 -17.44 -43.03 -8.75
CA ASN A 736 -17.94 -43.67 -7.54
C ASN A 736 -17.29 -43.14 -6.25
N LYS A 737 -16.52 -42.05 -6.32
CA LYS A 737 -15.97 -41.42 -5.11
C LYS A 737 -17.11 -40.70 -4.38
N GLN A 738 -17.30 -40.99 -3.10
CA GLN A 738 -18.37 -40.38 -2.31
C GLN A 738 -18.08 -40.38 -0.80
N GLY A 739 -18.48 -39.32 -0.10
CA GLY A 739 -18.29 -39.13 1.33
C GLY A 739 -16.86 -38.78 1.72
N TRP A 740 -16.26 -37.79 1.06
CA TRP A 740 -14.92 -37.27 1.38
C TRP A 740 -14.94 -35.76 1.54
N LEU A 741 -14.31 -35.24 2.60
CA LEU A 741 -14.10 -33.79 2.80
C LEU A 741 -12.61 -33.45 2.68
N SER A 742 -12.31 -32.24 2.21
CA SER A 742 -10.96 -31.67 2.05
C SER A 742 -10.69 -30.60 3.13
N PRO A 743 -10.27 -30.98 4.35
CA PRO A 743 -9.99 -30.03 5.43
C PRO A 743 -8.70 -29.22 5.24
N LYS A 744 -7.77 -29.68 4.39
CA LYS A 744 -6.53 -28.98 4.02
C LYS A 744 -6.09 -29.41 2.62
N TYR A 745 -5.24 -28.58 2.00
CA TYR A 745 -4.56 -28.93 0.74
C TYR A 745 -3.87 -30.30 0.84
N GLY A 746 -4.20 -31.21 -0.09
CA GLY A 746 -3.68 -32.57 -0.15
C GLY A 746 -4.09 -33.51 0.98
N LEU A 747 -5.06 -33.13 1.83
CA LEU A 747 -5.62 -33.98 2.87
C LEU A 747 -7.10 -34.23 2.60
N GLU A 748 -7.49 -35.49 2.67
CA GLU A 748 -8.89 -35.91 2.64
C GLU A 748 -9.25 -36.80 3.82
N ILE A 749 -10.49 -36.66 4.29
CA ILE A 749 -11.05 -37.46 5.39
C ILE A 749 -12.41 -38.05 4.97
N PRO A 750 -12.74 -39.28 5.40
CA PRO A 750 -14.07 -39.83 5.18
C PRO A 750 -15.10 -39.03 5.98
N ALA A 751 -16.30 -38.87 5.43
CA ALA A 751 -17.43 -38.27 6.13
C ALA A 751 -18.76 -38.90 5.70
N PRO A 752 -19.80 -38.88 6.56
CA PRO A 752 -21.06 -39.54 6.27
C PRO A 752 -21.85 -38.80 5.20
N VAL A 753 -22.35 -39.54 4.22
CA VAL A 753 -23.24 -39.05 3.15
C VAL A 753 -24.46 -39.95 3.04
N ILE A 754 -25.63 -39.34 2.85
CA ILE A 754 -26.85 -40.03 2.42
C ILE A 754 -27.17 -39.61 0.99
N GLN A 755 -27.41 -40.60 0.13
CA GLN A 755 -27.85 -40.41 -1.23
C GLN A 755 -29.22 -41.07 -1.43
N TYR A 756 -30.16 -40.33 -2.02
CA TYR A 756 -31.48 -40.81 -2.40
C TYR A 756 -31.54 -40.89 -3.93
N THR A 757 -31.75 -42.09 -4.48
CA THR A 757 -31.82 -42.31 -5.93
C THR A 757 -33.23 -42.71 -6.37
N THR A 758 -33.74 -42.09 -7.42
CA THR A 758 -35.01 -42.47 -8.06
C THR A 758 -35.00 -42.19 -9.57
N GLN A 759 -36.05 -42.60 -10.28
CA GLN A 759 -36.22 -42.38 -11.71
C GLN A 759 -37.67 -41.98 -12.02
N GLY A 760 -37.86 -40.91 -12.79
CA GLY A 760 -39.19 -40.46 -13.18
C GLY A 760 -39.17 -39.23 -14.08
N LYS A 761 -40.36 -38.68 -14.36
CA LYS A 761 -40.52 -37.47 -15.19
C LYS A 761 -40.63 -36.19 -14.38
N ASN A 762 -41.59 -36.20 -13.46
CA ASN A 762 -41.79 -35.15 -12.48
C ASN A 762 -41.29 -35.69 -11.15
N PHE A 763 -40.37 -34.97 -10.52
CA PHE A 763 -39.82 -35.31 -9.21
C PHE A 763 -40.02 -34.12 -8.30
N TRP A 764 -40.61 -34.35 -7.14
CA TRP A 764 -40.48 -33.43 -6.03
C TRP A 764 -40.05 -34.19 -4.78
N SER A 765 -39.34 -33.50 -3.90
CA SER A 765 -39.08 -33.97 -2.55
C SER A 765 -39.16 -32.84 -1.54
N LEU A 766 -39.73 -33.13 -0.37
CA LEU A 766 -39.52 -32.31 0.83
C LEU A 766 -38.58 -33.08 1.75
N THR A 767 -37.41 -32.51 1.98
CA THR A 767 -36.49 -32.94 3.04
C THR A 767 -36.69 -32.07 4.27
N GLU A 768 -36.91 -32.68 5.44
CA GLU A 768 -36.88 -32.02 6.74
C GLU A 768 -35.55 -32.37 7.42
N ILE A 769 -34.78 -31.37 7.83
CA ILE A 769 -33.59 -31.50 8.69
C ILE A 769 -33.90 -30.78 10.00
N SER A 770 -34.03 -31.52 11.10
CA SER A 770 -34.44 -30.95 12.39
C SER A 770 -33.61 -31.46 13.57
N SER A 771 -33.24 -30.56 14.46
CA SER A 771 -32.70 -30.87 15.79
C SER A 771 -33.82 -31.20 16.83
N ASN A 772 -35.10 -31.07 16.45
CA ASN A 772 -36.26 -31.45 17.27
C ASN A 772 -36.48 -32.98 17.20
N PRO A 773 -36.64 -33.69 18.35
CA PRO A 773 -36.92 -35.12 18.34
C PRO A 773 -38.33 -35.49 17.84
N ASN A 774 -39.26 -34.55 17.81
CA ASN A 774 -40.62 -34.73 17.30
C ASN A 774 -40.66 -34.38 15.80
N SER A 775 -40.83 -35.38 14.93
CA SER A 775 -41.00 -35.18 13.49
C SER A 775 -42.29 -34.41 13.17
N SER A 776 -42.21 -33.41 12.28
CA SER A 776 -43.39 -32.66 11.84
C SER A 776 -44.39 -33.57 11.11
N GLN A 777 -45.68 -33.41 11.38
CA GLN A 777 -46.73 -34.08 10.59
C GLN A 777 -46.93 -33.34 9.27
N LEU A 778 -46.21 -33.77 8.25
CA LEU A 778 -46.25 -33.22 6.91
C LEU A 778 -47.51 -33.69 6.16
N GLU A 779 -48.57 -32.86 6.15
CA GLU A 779 -49.75 -33.08 5.31
C GLU A 779 -49.58 -32.41 3.94
N PHE A 780 -49.74 -33.19 2.86
CA PHE A 780 -49.69 -32.73 1.48
C PHE A 780 -50.97 -33.09 0.73
N ASN A 781 -51.54 -32.15 -0.03
CA ASN A 781 -52.63 -32.44 -0.96
C ASN A 781 -52.09 -33.24 -2.16
N ASN A 782 -52.68 -34.42 -2.36
CA ASN A 782 -52.06 -35.51 -3.10
C ASN A 782 -52.65 -35.64 -4.54
N GLU A 783 -52.49 -34.59 -5.35
CA GLU A 783 -52.72 -34.67 -6.80
C GLU A 783 -51.43 -35.13 -7.53
N ASP A 784 -51.56 -35.78 -8.70
CA ASP A 784 -50.42 -36.40 -9.40
C ASP A 784 -49.30 -35.40 -9.78
N VAL A 785 -49.64 -34.11 -9.95
CA VAL A 785 -48.69 -32.98 -9.98
C VAL A 785 -49.40 -31.76 -9.36
N PRO A 786 -49.20 -31.46 -8.06
CA PRO A 786 -49.75 -30.25 -7.48
C PRO A 786 -49.04 -29.03 -8.06
N THR A 787 -49.77 -28.05 -8.57
CA THR A 787 -49.19 -26.72 -8.85
C THR A 787 -49.06 -25.88 -7.58
N VAL A 788 -49.72 -26.28 -6.49
CA VAL A 788 -49.65 -25.62 -5.18
C VAL A 788 -49.37 -26.68 -4.12
N PHE A 789 -48.34 -26.45 -3.32
CA PHE A 789 -48.00 -27.26 -2.16
C PHE A 789 -48.32 -26.46 -0.90
N SER A 790 -48.78 -27.13 0.15
CA SER A 790 -48.91 -26.53 1.48
C SER A 790 -47.98 -27.26 2.43
N LEU A 791 -47.32 -26.51 3.32
CA LEU A 791 -46.50 -27.03 4.41
C LEU A 791 -47.02 -26.43 5.70
N THR A 792 -47.58 -27.26 6.57
CA THR A 792 -48.07 -26.88 7.89
C THR A 792 -47.28 -27.64 8.95
N THR A 793 -46.91 -26.94 10.01
CA THR A 793 -46.11 -27.43 11.14
C THR A 793 -46.62 -26.79 12.42
N ASP A 794 -46.15 -27.24 13.59
CA ASP A 794 -46.50 -26.63 14.88
C ASP A 794 -46.06 -25.15 15.03
N SER A 795 -45.14 -24.66 14.18
CA SER A 795 -44.54 -23.31 14.30
C SER A 795 -44.64 -22.43 13.06
N MET A 796 -45.18 -22.93 11.95
CA MET A 796 -45.38 -22.17 10.72
C MET A 796 -46.36 -22.86 9.78
N ALA A 797 -47.10 -22.07 8.99
CA ALA A 797 -47.86 -22.56 7.85
C ALA A 797 -47.56 -21.75 6.58
N LEU A 798 -47.37 -22.42 5.44
CA LEU A 798 -47.08 -21.76 4.16
C LEU A 798 -47.64 -22.51 2.96
N SER A 799 -47.80 -21.79 1.85
CA SER A 799 -48.06 -22.34 0.52
C SER A 799 -46.94 -21.98 -0.45
N ILE A 800 -46.56 -22.94 -1.29
CA ILE A 800 -45.62 -22.79 -2.41
C ILE A 800 -46.41 -22.98 -3.71
N ASP A 801 -46.58 -21.92 -4.49
CA ASP A 801 -47.40 -21.90 -5.71
C ASP A 801 -46.52 -21.79 -6.98
N PHE A 802 -46.51 -22.84 -7.78
CA PHE A 802 -45.83 -22.96 -9.08
C PHE A 802 -46.74 -22.62 -10.28
N SER A 803 -48.00 -22.22 -10.07
CA SER A 803 -48.97 -21.97 -11.15
C SER A 803 -48.55 -20.86 -12.13
N ASN A 804 -47.73 -19.91 -11.69
CA ASN A 804 -47.12 -18.88 -12.54
C ASN A 804 -45.92 -19.38 -13.38
N GLY A 805 -45.63 -20.68 -13.36
CA GLY A 805 -44.77 -21.38 -14.32
C GLY A 805 -43.27 -21.28 -14.01
N SER A 806 -42.69 -20.07 -14.03
CA SER A 806 -41.23 -19.90 -13.99
C SER A 806 -40.66 -19.58 -12.62
N GLN A 807 -41.36 -18.86 -11.74
CA GLN A 807 -40.90 -18.55 -10.38
C GLN A 807 -42.02 -18.94 -9.39
N PRO A 808 -41.74 -19.76 -8.37
CA PRO A 808 -42.74 -20.09 -7.37
C PRO A 808 -43.01 -18.90 -6.44
N VAL A 809 -44.26 -18.76 -5.99
CA VAL A 809 -44.67 -17.77 -4.99
C VAL A 809 -44.81 -18.44 -3.64
N ILE A 810 -44.17 -17.88 -2.61
CA ILE A 810 -44.25 -18.39 -1.24
C ILE A 810 -45.10 -17.43 -0.40
N THR A 811 -46.16 -17.95 0.20
CA THR A 811 -47.10 -17.16 1.02
C THR A 811 -47.27 -17.82 2.38
N ALA A 812 -47.20 -17.06 3.47
CA ALA A 812 -47.58 -17.55 4.79
C ALA A 812 -49.10 -17.78 4.84
N LEU A 813 -49.54 -18.89 5.42
CA LEU A 813 -50.94 -19.22 5.60
C LEU A 813 -51.43 -18.76 6.99
N PRO A 814 -52.70 -18.34 7.13
CA PRO A 814 -53.27 -17.80 8.36
C PRO A 814 -53.72 -18.87 9.37
#